data_AF-A0A8J3DI13-F1
#
_entry.id   AF-A0A8J3DI13-F1
#
_cell.length_a   1.000
_cell.length_b   1.000
_cell.length_c   1.000
_cell.angle_alpha   90.00
_cell.angle_beta   90.00
_cell.angle_gamma   90.00
#
_symmetry.space_group_name_H-M   'P 1'
#
loop_
_entity.id
_entity.type
_entity.pdbx_description
1 polymer ?
#
loop_
_entity_poly.entity_id
_entity_poly.type
_entity_poly.pdbx_seq_one_letter_code
_entity_poly.pdbx_strand_id
1 'polypeptide(L)'
;MNNTRFYVSIILAAVAGQFVQGSEPSDALLVLQSIPPAQASVVDLTPGRYELPTDGLLLEDLTDVTINAHGVSLIATNPKASALVIKNCRNLTIRGLTIDYDPLPFTQGSITAVNSVNRTADVTIHTGYPDLTADYLVKRMNLFEETDHRWKVGAPDYYLEDFEALDERHGRVHFRSSDAGFNHVEVGDRVAFNIRSVAGVMIKDRTEGLVLEDCTLHASPGVGILVRFAEDAGIYERLRVVPGPIPDGATEARLLSTSADGFNAAYTRIGPIISGCEFAYMGDDGVNLHGVVLPVLEWEDSRTCLSMRPYGGQVFDQVLRPGDEARFILEPNFQLVETAVIESIEQVAGSVEDWFSVAHEIWPSFQTFTNATFFRIRFEEPVLNVPAEGAFCEFFASAASGYVIENSYFHDHRARGLRLMAGNGVVENNRFERLKGVAISAGPEFAYWKEAGWVHDLTIKNNEISNVGQGADVFSVNSYTLGAISLYARVIPDGEQTQYFKGNENILIEGNVIQKCAIDAISIVASKDVIIRDNNISDVNSIDSSTAGSSYGLGFGQPIAVIQSDAIIESNAITELEDMLEVSVTSGKPNISEDIAYVNPADTNGLRFYWIEGDGRRALGQQFQVENALTATQLALEINSSTSNSDLACPLRLTFSRCSQGSPEPREEIATYYGVIPEGSNIHSNQWLCLEFPELNLGVGNYCFTIEFVKSGFSGRSIVLNVGSAVDAYSGGKGIQSPGNSLNEWKYGRPINFILSGIEMSQGGSGGVAPRMLKVDQRGGSIYASLSSAVADALPGDVINIAPGSGPYREPLYVNKSGLLGKPIVVEGNDETITGFEPLDDFRIEGGKYVCDINVPFPFVIRFQGERLLQDANNGQFTKYALLTEGNSQLELLPGVSRHGWEISTRYFAVRIQNASHHIYRNIRASGATNDGFNLHGSGEGLVFEYVEAFQNADEGFSAHDNMSCEIHTAAFYENDNGIGNVGASEMVASNVDVFNNLGWGLWLTNCSAVLNDISAWDNGMSQVYLKGSAQVDVSGVTAYEPTWNTRMWMSYKESANVTVPTPLIIDNQVQLYGESVYLELLPVQ
;
A
#
# COMPACT_ATOMS: atom_id res chain seq x y z
N MET A 1 5.45 -30.06 43.54
CA MET A 1 6.85 -30.48 43.30
C MET A 1 7.54 -29.31 42.64
N ASN A 2 8.48 -28.70 43.36
CA ASN A 2 9.31 -27.60 42.90
C ASN A 2 10.32 -28.14 41.88
N ASN A 3 10.58 -27.40 40.79
CA ASN A 3 11.94 -27.15 40.28
C ASN A 3 11.97 -26.17 39.10
N THR A 4 12.67 -25.06 39.35
CA THR A 4 13.59 -24.32 38.46
C THR A 4 13.04 -23.56 37.24
N ARG A 5 12.68 -22.29 37.45
CA ARG A 5 12.83 -21.23 36.45
C ARG A 5 13.93 -20.28 36.93
N PHE A 6 14.96 -20.11 36.13
CA PHE A 6 16.07 -19.20 36.41
C PHE A 6 15.59 -17.75 36.30
N TYR A 7 15.45 -17.08 37.44
CA TYR A 7 15.45 -15.63 37.53
C TYR A 7 16.92 -15.18 37.52
N VAL A 8 17.29 -14.34 36.57
CA VAL A 8 18.54 -13.56 36.66
C VAL A 8 18.14 -12.12 36.95
N SER A 9 17.94 -11.82 38.23
CA SER A 9 18.01 -10.46 38.74
C SER A 9 19.49 -10.16 38.98
N ILE A 10 20.15 -9.44 38.07
CA ILE A 10 21.49 -8.87 38.33
C ILE A 10 21.31 -7.41 38.71
N ILE A 11 21.56 -7.15 40.00
CA ILE A 11 21.83 -5.84 40.56
C ILE A 11 23.22 -5.41 40.05
N LEU A 12 23.32 -4.30 39.33
CA LEU A 12 24.56 -3.56 39.17
C LEU A 12 24.30 -2.06 39.34
N ALA A 13 24.42 -1.61 40.58
CA ALA A 13 24.73 -0.23 40.88
C ALA A 13 26.21 0.04 40.53
N ALA A 14 26.45 1.23 39.96
CA ALA A 14 27.73 1.90 39.74
C ALA A 14 28.61 1.43 38.58
N VAL A 15 28.47 2.09 37.41
CA VAL A 15 29.59 2.79 36.73
C VAL A 15 29.00 3.98 35.94
N ALA A 16 29.36 5.19 36.36
CA ALA A 16 29.29 6.37 35.51
C ALA A 16 30.49 6.34 34.56
N GLY A 17 30.23 6.47 33.25
CA GLY A 17 31.23 6.78 32.24
C GLY A 17 32.13 5.62 31.79
N GLN A 18 31.73 4.92 30.73
CA GLN A 18 32.62 4.41 29.68
C GLN A 18 31.79 3.93 28.49
N PHE A 19 32.09 4.46 27.30
CA PHE A 19 31.62 3.93 26.01
C PHE A 19 31.95 2.44 25.92
N VAL A 20 30.94 1.59 25.75
CA VAL A 20 31.13 0.19 25.37
C VAL A 20 31.05 0.14 23.84
N GLN A 21 32.21 0.19 23.19
CA GLN A 21 32.36 -0.30 21.82
C GLN A 21 32.46 -1.83 21.90
N GLY A 22 31.50 -2.54 21.31
CA GLY A 22 31.54 -3.99 21.21
C GLY A 22 30.75 -4.49 20.00
N SER A 23 31.37 -5.40 19.26
CA SER A 23 30.88 -6.03 18.04
C SER A 23 30.22 -7.40 18.30
N GLU A 24 29.64 -7.59 19.48
CA GLU A 24 29.02 -8.85 19.93
C GLU A 24 27.50 -8.66 20.12
N PRO A 25 26.64 -9.62 19.70
CA PRO A 25 25.17 -9.54 19.85
C PRO A 25 24.67 -9.34 21.28
N SER A 26 25.50 -9.59 22.29
CA SER A 26 25.19 -9.41 23.70
C SER A 26 24.95 -7.96 24.11
N ASP A 27 25.52 -6.96 23.41
CA ASP A 27 25.69 -5.64 24.00
C ASP A 27 24.41 -4.78 23.95
N ALA A 28 23.65 -4.79 22.86
CA ALA A 28 22.35 -4.12 22.80
C ALA A 28 21.30 -4.80 23.71
N LEU A 29 21.36 -6.14 23.82
CA LEU A 29 20.49 -6.90 24.71
C LEU A 29 20.79 -6.59 26.18
N LEU A 30 22.07 -6.48 26.54
CA LEU A 30 22.52 -6.06 27.86
C LEU A 30 22.10 -4.63 28.18
N VAL A 31 22.16 -3.70 27.21
CA VAL A 31 21.70 -2.32 27.38
C VAL A 31 20.19 -2.29 27.67
N LEU A 32 19.37 -2.92 26.82
CA LEU A 32 17.91 -2.97 27.00
C LEU A 32 17.49 -3.67 28.30
N GLN A 33 18.21 -4.73 28.70
CA GLN A 33 17.97 -5.43 29.98
C GLN A 33 18.49 -4.67 31.20
N SER A 34 19.34 -3.65 31.02
CA SER A 34 19.92 -2.84 32.09
C SER A 34 19.12 -1.58 32.43
N ILE A 35 18.09 -1.26 31.64
CA ILE A 35 17.23 -0.09 31.86
C ILE A 35 16.48 -0.27 33.19
N PRO A 36 16.66 0.61 34.18
CA PRO A 36 15.96 0.49 35.45
C PRO A 36 14.45 0.76 35.28
N PRO A 37 13.54 0.00 35.95
CA PRO A 37 12.08 0.06 35.76
C PRO A 37 11.35 1.38 36.13
N ALA A 38 12.03 2.51 36.34
CA ALA A 38 11.38 3.70 36.93
C ALA A 38 12.14 5.02 36.74
N GLN A 39 12.76 5.26 35.59
CA GLN A 39 13.41 6.55 35.34
C GLN A 39 13.18 7.00 33.90
N ALA A 40 12.77 8.27 33.74
CA ALA A 40 12.74 8.90 32.43
C ALA A 40 14.15 8.80 31.81
N SER A 41 14.26 8.11 30.68
CA SER A 41 15.55 7.82 30.06
C SER A 41 15.39 7.70 28.56
N VAL A 42 16.31 8.32 27.83
CA VAL A 42 16.51 8.02 26.42
C VAL A 42 17.64 7.00 26.29
N VAL A 43 17.43 6.01 25.43
CA VAL A 43 18.34 4.90 25.21
C VAL A 43 18.62 4.78 23.73
N ASP A 44 19.84 5.16 23.32
CA ASP A 44 20.31 4.98 21.96
C ASP A 44 20.91 3.59 21.79
N LEU A 45 20.38 2.86 20.82
CA LEU A 45 20.96 1.60 20.37
C LEU A 45 21.96 1.90 19.25
N THR A 46 23.12 1.26 19.32
CA THR A 46 24.09 1.34 18.23
C THR A 46 23.51 0.70 16.97
N PRO A 47 23.59 1.33 15.78
CA PRO A 47 23.15 0.71 14.53
C PRO A 47 23.83 -0.64 14.30
N GLY A 48 23.07 -1.62 13.82
CA GLY A 48 23.58 -2.98 13.59
C GLY A 48 22.49 -4.06 13.53
N ARG A 49 22.88 -5.25 13.08
CA ARG A 49 22.03 -6.45 13.08
C ARG A 49 22.30 -7.28 14.34
N TYR A 50 21.27 -7.50 15.15
CA TYR A 50 21.34 -8.19 16.43
C TYR A 50 20.49 -9.45 16.40
N GLU A 51 21.11 -10.60 16.67
CA GLU A 51 20.38 -11.85 16.84
C GLU A 51 19.79 -11.94 18.24
N LEU A 52 18.50 -12.24 18.31
CA LEU A 52 17.78 -12.35 19.57
C LEU A 52 17.95 -13.74 20.19
N PRO A 53 17.84 -13.84 21.53
CA PRO A 53 17.65 -15.12 22.21
C PRO A 53 16.48 -15.91 21.64
N THR A 54 16.48 -17.22 21.82
CA THR A 54 15.44 -18.15 21.31
C THR A 54 14.02 -17.80 21.76
N ASP A 55 13.87 -17.15 22.92
CA ASP A 55 12.57 -16.73 23.48
C ASP A 55 12.18 -15.28 23.10
N GLY A 56 13.03 -14.59 22.34
CA GLY A 56 12.86 -13.17 21.99
C GLY A 56 13.30 -12.19 23.08
N LEU A 57 12.85 -10.94 22.94
CA LEU A 57 13.11 -9.84 23.87
C LEU A 57 11.85 -9.48 24.67
N LEU A 58 12.00 -9.27 25.98
CA LEU A 58 10.96 -8.77 26.87
C LEU A 58 11.33 -7.36 27.34
N LEU A 59 10.46 -6.38 27.07
CA LEU A 59 10.44 -5.07 27.69
C LEU A 59 9.30 -5.04 28.72
N GLU A 60 9.66 -4.88 29.99
CA GLU A 60 8.69 -4.94 31.09
C GLU A 60 8.91 -3.81 32.08
N ASP A 61 7.82 -3.24 32.60
CA ASP A 61 7.79 -2.24 33.66
C ASP A 61 8.61 -0.96 33.32
N LEU A 62 8.69 -0.57 32.04
CA LEU A 62 9.34 0.68 31.62
C LEU A 62 8.37 1.86 31.76
N THR A 63 8.85 3.01 32.24
CA THR A 63 8.04 4.23 32.37
C THR A 63 8.82 5.45 31.88
N ASP A 64 8.23 6.22 30.97
CA ASP A 64 8.81 7.44 30.38
C ASP A 64 10.15 7.18 29.66
N VAL A 65 10.21 6.10 28.86
CA VAL A 65 11.43 5.67 28.17
C VAL A 65 11.31 5.89 26.68
N THR A 66 12.35 6.44 26.06
CA THR A 66 12.51 6.50 24.61
C THR A 66 13.67 5.61 24.18
N ILE A 67 13.46 4.75 23.19
CA ILE A 67 14.48 3.89 22.60
C ILE A 67 14.70 4.36 21.15
N ASN A 68 15.86 4.97 20.88
CA ASN A 68 16.26 5.36 19.53
C ASN A 68 17.03 4.20 18.89
N ALA A 69 16.53 3.66 17.80
CA ALA A 69 17.02 2.42 17.18
C ALA A 69 17.16 2.54 15.65
N HIS A 70 17.39 3.73 15.11
CA HIS A 70 17.63 3.91 13.67
C HIS A 70 18.85 3.10 13.22
N GLY A 71 18.68 2.32 12.14
CA GLY A 71 19.71 1.42 11.63
C GLY A 71 19.90 0.13 12.45
N VAL A 72 18.99 -0.18 13.38
CA VAL A 72 19.00 -1.42 14.17
C VAL A 72 18.04 -2.44 13.58
N SER A 73 18.51 -3.67 13.36
CA SER A 73 17.69 -4.83 13.02
C SER A 73 17.75 -5.89 14.10
N LEU A 74 16.62 -6.22 14.72
CA LEU A 74 16.48 -7.36 15.62
C LEU A 74 16.02 -8.60 14.85
N ILE A 75 16.79 -9.67 14.94
CA ILE A 75 16.57 -10.90 14.19
C ILE A 75 16.20 -12.01 15.15
N ALA A 76 14.93 -12.41 15.13
CA ALA A 76 14.46 -13.53 15.90
C ALA A 76 14.98 -14.86 15.33
N THR A 77 15.63 -15.65 16.18
CA THR A 77 16.28 -16.92 15.81
C THR A 77 15.37 -18.15 15.91
N ASN A 78 14.12 -17.94 16.30
CA ASN A 78 13.11 -18.97 16.48
C ASN A 78 11.81 -18.57 15.78
N PRO A 79 11.43 -19.21 14.65
CA PRO A 79 10.21 -18.88 13.89
C PRO A 79 8.91 -19.32 14.59
N LYS A 80 8.97 -19.61 15.90
CA LYS A 80 7.82 -19.95 16.75
C LYS A 80 7.77 -19.13 18.04
N ALA A 81 8.64 -18.13 18.19
CA ALA A 81 8.64 -17.21 19.32
C ALA A 81 8.36 -15.78 18.84
N SER A 82 7.81 -14.95 19.73
CA SER A 82 7.73 -13.51 19.50
C SER A 82 9.15 -12.93 19.49
N ALA A 83 9.42 -12.02 18.56
CA ALA A 83 10.66 -11.26 18.57
C ALA A 83 10.67 -10.27 19.74
N LEU A 84 9.53 -9.61 19.99
CA LEU A 84 9.39 -8.58 21.02
C LEU A 84 8.11 -8.77 21.83
N VAL A 85 8.22 -8.69 23.15
CA VAL A 85 7.10 -8.66 24.08
C VAL A 85 7.21 -7.38 24.92
N ILE A 86 6.17 -6.56 24.92
CA ILE A 86 6.06 -5.31 25.70
C ILE A 86 4.96 -5.49 26.74
N LYS A 87 5.29 -5.25 28.01
CA LYS A 87 4.40 -5.55 29.14
C LYS A 87 4.47 -4.49 30.23
N ASN A 88 3.34 -4.09 30.80
CA ASN A 88 3.25 -3.10 31.90
C ASN A 88 4.06 -1.81 31.64
N CYS A 89 4.23 -1.40 30.38
CA CYS A 89 5.01 -0.20 30.05
C CYS A 89 4.12 1.04 30.00
N ARG A 90 4.63 2.21 30.38
CA ARG A 90 3.92 3.48 30.35
C ARG A 90 4.76 4.53 29.63
N ASN A 91 4.22 5.19 28.62
CA ASN A 91 4.93 6.22 27.85
C ASN A 91 6.28 5.68 27.31
N LEU A 92 6.21 4.56 26.59
CA LEU A 92 7.37 3.96 25.92
C LEU A 92 7.35 4.39 24.46
N THR A 93 8.43 5.01 23.97
CA THR A 93 8.61 5.33 22.55
C THR A 93 9.74 4.50 21.98
N ILE A 94 9.56 3.90 20.80
CA ILE A 94 10.61 3.19 20.06
C ILE A 94 10.68 3.77 18.65
N ARG A 95 11.87 4.21 18.23
CA ARG A 95 12.10 4.86 16.93
C ARG A 95 13.04 4.08 16.04
N GLY A 96 12.74 3.92 14.76
CA GLY A 96 13.68 3.43 13.75
C GLY A 96 13.98 1.93 13.77
N LEU A 97 13.29 1.15 14.60
CA LEU A 97 13.58 -0.27 14.83
C LEU A 97 13.12 -1.15 13.67
N THR A 98 13.99 -2.01 13.16
CA THR A 98 13.63 -3.08 12.23
C THR A 98 13.56 -4.44 12.94
N ILE A 99 12.54 -5.25 12.64
CA ILE A 99 12.37 -6.61 13.18
C ILE A 99 12.24 -7.60 12.01
N ASP A 100 13.00 -8.70 12.06
CA ASP A 100 12.94 -9.79 11.09
C ASP A 100 13.21 -11.15 11.76
N TYR A 101 13.17 -12.23 10.99
CA TYR A 101 13.36 -13.60 11.44
C TYR A 101 14.36 -14.36 10.58
N ASP A 102 15.20 -15.16 11.22
CA ASP A 102 16.13 -16.08 10.57
C ASP A 102 16.31 -17.34 11.43
N PRO A 103 15.78 -18.52 11.02
CA PRO A 103 15.10 -18.78 9.75
C PRO A 103 13.73 -18.08 9.64
N LEU A 104 13.29 -17.83 8.40
CA LEU A 104 11.99 -17.23 8.11
C LEU A 104 10.82 -18.09 8.61
N PRO A 105 9.72 -17.49 9.10
CA PRO A 105 8.56 -18.22 9.59
C PRO A 105 7.65 -18.76 8.47
N PHE A 106 8.16 -18.83 7.25
CA PHE A 106 7.51 -19.40 6.09
C PHE A 106 8.57 -19.93 5.12
N THR A 107 8.15 -20.85 4.27
CA THR A 107 8.92 -21.26 3.09
C THR A 107 8.12 -20.97 1.82
N GLN A 108 8.79 -20.92 0.67
CA GLN A 108 8.15 -20.69 -0.62
C GLN A 108 8.78 -21.50 -1.75
N GLY A 109 8.00 -21.75 -2.79
CA GLY A 109 8.40 -22.54 -3.94
C GLY A 109 7.60 -22.21 -5.19
N SER A 110 7.90 -22.93 -6.28
CA SER A 110 7.13 -22.89 -7.52
C SER A 110 6.44 -24.24 -7.76
N ILE A 111 5.23 -24.21 -8.31
CA ILE A 111 4.53 -25.40 -8.78
C ILE A 111 5.24 -25.92 -10.03
N THR A 112 5.72 -27.16 -9.98
CA THR A 112 6.45 -27.79 -11.09
C THR A 112 5.65 -28.87 -11.83
N ALA A 113 4.58 -29.39 -11.21
CA ALA A 113 3.65 -30.30 -11.88
C ALA A 113 2.26 -30.22 -11.24
N VAL A 114 1.22 -30.41 -12.05
CA VAL A 114 -0.18 -30.49 -11.60
C VAL A 114 -0.81 -31.79 -12.13
N ASN A 115 -1.45 -32.55 -11.25
CA ASN A 115 -2.19 -33.75 -11.61
C ASN A 115 -3.66 -33.57 -11.27
N SER A 116 -4.48 -33.33 -12.29
CA SER A 116 -5.91 -33.07 -12.14
C SER A 116 -6.73 -34.30 -11.74
N VAL A 117 -6.26 -35.52 -12.07
CA VAL A 117 -6.96 -36.76 -11.71
C VAL A 117 -6.84 -37.02 -10.20
N ASN A 118 -5.64 -36.83 -9.66
CA ASN A 118 -5.37 -37.06 -8.24
C ASN A 118 -5.57 -35.79 -7.39
N ARG A 119 -5.79 -34.63 -8.02
CA ARG A 119 -5.87 -33.31 -7.36
C ARG A 119 -4.64 -33.03 -6.50
N THR A 120 -3.47 -33.17 -7.11
CA THR A 120 -2.18 -32.90 -6.46
C THR A 120 -1.35 -31.93 -7.26
N ALA A 121 -0.48 -31.18 -6.59
CA ALA A 121 0.56 -30.38 -7.24
C ALA A 121 1.93 -30.63 -6.58
N ASP A 122 2.98 -30.71 -7.39
CA ASP A 122 4.35 -30.85 -6.92
C ASP A 122 4.99 -29.46 -6.85
N VAL A 123 5.69 -29.20 -5.75
CA VAL A 123 6.30 -27.91 -5.43
C VAL A 123 7.81 -28.08 -5.28
N THR A 124 8.58 -27.20 -5.90
CA THR A 124 10.02 -27.08 -5.66
C THR A 124 10.31 -25.81 -4.85
N ILE A 125 10.91 -25.96 -3.67
CA ILE A 125 11.22 -24.85 -2.77
C ILE A 125 12.39 -24.03 -3.32
N HIS A 126 12.22 -22.70 -3.32
CA HIS A 126 13.21 -21.76 -3.83
C HIS A 126 14.49 -21.76 -2.98
N THR A 127 15.64 -21.74 -3.65
CA THR A 127 16.96 -21.68 -3.00
C THR A 127 16.99 -20.56 -1.95
N GLY A 128 17.61 -20.82 -0.79
CA GLY A 128 17.71 -19.86 0.32
C GLY A 128 16.50 -19.78 1.25
N TYR A 129 15.38 -20.45 0.92
CA TYR A 129 14.21 -20.56 1.82
C TYR A 129 14.26 -21.85 2.65
N PRO A 130 13.60 -21.88 3.84
CA PRO A 130 13.64 -23.03 4.73
C PRO A 130 13.21 -24.36 4.08
N ASP A 131 13.91 -25.44 4.41
CA ASP A 131 13.60 -26.79 3.91
C ASP A 131 12.26 -27.33 4.45
N LEU A 132 11.71 -28.34 3.74
CA LEU A 132 10.47 -29.02 4.13
C LEU A 132 10.63 -29.94 5.35
N THR A 133 10.87 -29.32 6.51
CA THR A 133 10.81 -30.00 7.81
C THR A 133 9.36 -30.10 8.30
N ALA A 134 9.14 -30.86 9.38
CA ALA A 134 7.82 -30.99 10.00
C ALA A 134 7.15 -29.64 10.35
N ASP A 135 7.95 -28.60 10.59
CA ASP A 135 7.47 -27.26 10.92
C ASP A 135 6.94 -26.47 9.71
N TYR A 136 7.43 -26.78 8.50
CA TYR A 136 7.03 -26.12 7.25
C TYR A 136 6.05 -26.95 6.40
N LEU A 137 5.75 -28.19 6.81
CA LEU A 137 4.68 -29.02 6.25
C LEU A 137 3.30 -28.57 6.76
N VAL A 138 2.99 -27.30 6.55
CA VAL A 138 1.72 -26.67 6.93
C VAL A 138 0.69 -26.80 5.82
N LYS A 139 -0.59 -26.90 6.20
CA LYS A 139 -1.71 -27.11 5.26
C LYS A 139 -2.33 -25.80 4.77
N ARG A 140 -1.73 -24.65 5.07
CA ARG A 140 -2.14 -23.35 4.56
C ARG A 140 -1.20 -22.97 3.44
N MET A 141 -1.76 -22.79 2.24
CA MET A 141 -1.00 -22.45 1.04
C MET A 141 -1.49 -21.11 0.50
N ASN A 142 -0.56 -20.23 0.19
CA ASN A 142 -0.80 -18.94 -0.43
C ASN A 142 -0.33 -19.01 -1.88
N LEU A 143 -1.18 -18.66 -2.84
CA LEU A 143 -0.91 -18.78 -4.27
C LEU A 143 -0.65 -17.42 -4.90
N PHE A 144 0.43 -17.34 -5.65
CA PHE A 144 0.94 -16.15 -6.33
C PHE A 144 1.10 -16.44 -7.82
N GLU A 145 1.04 -15.38 -8.63
CA GLU A 145 1.28 -15.48 -10.07
C GLU A 145 2.71 -15.93 -10.37
N GLU A 146 2.98 -16.49 -11.55
CA GLU A 146 4.34 -16.89 -11.96
C GLU A 146 5.30 -15.70 -12.07
N THR A 147 4.88 -14.63 -12.74
CA THR A 147 5.77 -13.52 -13.12
C THR A 147 5.64 -12.30 -12.22
N ASP A 148 4.42 -11.80 -12.02
CA ASP A 148 4.17 -10.56 -11.27
C ASP A 148 4.16 -10.85 -9.77
N HIS A 149 4.85 -10.05 -8.96
CA HIS A 149 4.90 -10.23 -7.51
C HIS A 149 3.54 -9.86 -6.85
N ARG A 150 2.52 -10.68 -7.10
CA ARG A 150 1.13 -10.49 -6.70
C ARG A 150 0.47 -11.82 -6.37
N TRP A 151 -0.53 -11.75 -5.49
CA TRP A 151 -1.44 -12.85 -5.23
C TRP A 151 -2.19 -13.22 -6.52
N LYS A 152 -2.42 -14.52 -6.73
CA LYS A 152 -3.14 -15.01 -7.92
C LYS A 152 -4.60 -14.54 -7.89
N VAL A 153 -4.97 -13.71 -8.85
CA VAL A 153 -6.36 -13.21 -8.99
C VAL A 153 -7.34 -14.37 -9.20
N GLY A 154 -8.48 -14.29 -8.52
CA GLY A 154 -9.54 -15.30 -8.55
C GLY A 154 -9.27 -16.54 -7.70
N ALA A 155 -8.07 -16.72 -7.16
CA ALA A 155 -7.78 -17.89 -6.33
C ALA A 155 -8.46 -17.78 -4.94
N PRO A 156 -9.04 -18.87 -4.39
CA PRO A 156 -9.56 -18.88 -3.02
C PRO A 156 -8.44 -19.07 -2.00
N ASP A 157 -8.80 -19.09 -0.72
CA ASP A 157 -7.91 -19.56 0.34
C ASP A 157 -7.74 -21.08 0.30
N TYR A 158 -6.49 -21.55 0.31
CA TYR A 158 -6.19 -22.98 0.24
C TYR A 158 -5.89 -23.56 1.63
N TYR A 159 -6.80 -24.42 2.08
CA TYR A 159 -6.63 -25.30 3.24
C TYR A 159 -6.48 -26.74 2.76
N LEU A 160 -5.25 -27.13 2.48
CA LEU A 160 -4.90 -28.42 1.90
C LEU A 160 -5.41 -29.60 2.75
N GLU A 161 -5.67 -30.72 2.09
CA GLU A 161 -5.91 -31.99 2.76
C GLU A 161 -4.62 -32.49 3.40
N ASP A 162 -3.52 -32.42 2.65
CA ASP A 162 -2.20 -32.82 3.12
C ASP A 162 -1.06 -32.11 2.38
N PHE A 163 0.13 -32.09 3.00
CA PHE A 163 1.36 -31.65 2.37
C PHE A 163 2.48 -32.62 2.78
N GLU A 164 2.99 -33.38 1.82
CA GLU A 164 4.07 -34.36 2.05
C GLU A 164 5.40 -33.86 1.47
N ALA A 165 6.48 -34.08 2.21
CA ALA A 165 7.85 -33.91 1.69
C ALA A 165 8.22 -35.14 0.86
N LEU A 166 8.60 -34.94 -0.41
CA LEU A 166 9.23 -35.96 -1.23
C LEU A 166 10.73 -36.04 -0.94
N ASP A 167 11.34 -34.88 -0.70
CA ASP A 167 12.65 -34.69 -0.08
C ASP A 167 12.70 -33.29 0.58
N GLU A 168 13.89 -32.81 0.96
CA GLU A 168 14.08 -31.51 1.64
C GLU A 168 13.61 -30.31 0.82
N ARG A 169 13.60 -30.42 -0.52
CA ARG A 169 13.36 -29.31 -1.46
C ARG A 169 12.14 -29.53 -2.36
N HIS A 170 11.63 -30.75 -2.42
CA HIS A 170 10.48 -31.11 -3.25
C HIS A 170 9.36 -31.64 -2.36
N GLY A 171 8.17 -31.07 -2.51
CA GLY A 171 6.98 -31.49 -1.79
C GLY A 171 5.79 -31.72 -2.71
N ARG A 172 4.76 -32.41 -2.21
CA ARG A 172 3.50 -32.62 -2.91
C ARG A 172 2.34 -32.20 -2.05
N VAL A 173 1.55 -31.26 -2.57
CA VAL A 173 0.32 -30.81 -1.92
C VAL A 173 -0.88 -31.60 -2.44
N HIS A 174 -1.77 -31.97 -1.51
CA HIS A 174 -3.00 -32.69 -1.77
C HIS A 174 -4.20 -31.77 -1.49
N PHE A 175 -5.01 -31.52 -2.51
CA PHE A 175 -6.17 -30.64 -2.40
C PHE A 175 -7.40 -31.46 -2.00
N ARG A 176 -8.28 -30.88 -1.19
CA ARG A 176 -9.53 -31.56 -0.81
C ARG A 176 -10.39 -31.76 -2.04
N SER A 177 -11.23 -32.78 -2.01
CA SER A 177 -12.22 -33.03 -3.06
C SER A 177 -13.21 -31.86 -3.26
N SER A 178 -13.45 -31.08 -2.20
CA SER A 178 -14.32 -29.89 -2.21
C SER A 178 -13.66 -28.60 -2.70
N ASP A 179 -12.35 -28.57 -2.92
CA ASP A 179 -11.63 -27.32 -3.24
C ASP A 179 -11.91 -26.88 -4.68
N ALA A 180 -12.91 -26.01 -4.87
CA ALA A 180 -13.21 -25.42 -6.17
C ALA A 180 -12.00 -24.66 -6.78
N GLY A 181 -11.07 -24.21 -5.91
CA GLY A 181 -9.86 -23.48 -6.27
C GLY A 181 -8.78 -24.26 -7.01
N PHE A 182 -8.86 -25.60 -7.08
CA PHE A 182 -7.81 -26.41 -7.71
C PHE A 182 -7.56 -26.01 -9.18
N ASN A 183 -8.59 -25.54 -9.88
CA ASN A 183 -8.49 -25.14 -11.29
C ASN A 183 -7.70 -23.83 -11.51
N HIS A 184 -7.37 -23.08 -10.44
CA HIS A 184 -6.52 -21.89 -10.52
C HIS A 184 -5.03 -22.20 -10.38
N VAL A 185 -4.67 -23.45 -10.05
CA VAL A 185 -3.28 -23.85 -9.80
C VAL A 185 -2.65 -24.31 -11.11
N GLU A 186 -1.61 -23.60 -11.53
CA GLU A 186 -0.90 -23.84 -12.78
C GLU A 186 0.58 -24.13 -12.53
N VAL A 187 1.22 -24.85 -13.44
CA VAL A 187 2.68 -25.01 -13.43
C VAL A 187 3.30 -23.63 -13.68
N GLY A 188 4.27 -23.25 -12.84
CA GLY A 188 4.89 -21.92 -12.85
C GLY A 188 4.40 -21.01 -11.74
N ASP A 189 3.18 -21.22 -11.22
CA ASP A 189 2.67 -20.43 -10.09
C ASP A 189 3.59 -20.56 -8.88
N ARG A 190 3.72 -19.47 -8.12
CA ARG A 190 4.51 -19.45 -6.90
C ARG A 190 3.63 -19.67 -5.69
N VAL A 191 4.16 -20.32 -4.67
CA VAL A 191 3.43 -20.66 -3.45
C VAL A 191 4.23 -20.34 -2.20
N ALA A 192 3.55 -19.90 -1.15
CA ALA A 192 4.14 -19.72 0.18
C ALA A 192 3.37 -20.51 1.24
N PHE A 193 4.11 -21.17 2.13
CA PHE A 193 3.62 -21.98 3.24
C PHE A 193 4.12 -21.40 4.54
N ASN A 194 3.19 -20.93 5.37
CA ASN A 194 3.52 -20.04 6.47
C ASN A 194 3.09 -20.61 7.84
N ILE A 195 4.01 -20.54 8.80
CA ILE A 195 3.76 -20.93 10.20
C ILE A 195 2.83 -19.89 10.82
N ARG A 196 1.84 -20.34 11.61
CA ARG A 196 0.97 -19.48 12.42
C ARG A 196 0.97 -19.96 13.87
N SER A 197 1.96 -19.53 14.64
CA SER A 197 2.19 -20.00 16.03
C SER A 197 2.02 -18.90 17.07
N VAL A 198 2.64 -17.74 16.87
CA VAL A 198 2.66 -16.61 17.81
C VAL A 198 2.80 -15.29 17.06
N ALA A 199 2.47 -14.16 17.69
CA ALA A 199 2.70 -12.83 17.12
C ALA A 199 4.18 -12.44 17.15
N GLY A 200 4.61 -11.57 16.23
CA GLY A 200 5.98 -11.06 16.13
C GLY A 200 6.29 -10.07 17.24
N VAL A 201 5.42 -9.08 17.40
CA VAL A 201 5.41 -8.13 18.51
C VAL A 201 4.13 -8.34 19.32
N MET A 202 4.27 -8.56 20.63
CA MET A 202 3.13 -8.73 21.54
C MET A 202 3.13 -7.62 22.59
N ILE A 203 2.07 -6.80 22.59
CA ILE A 203 1.88 -5.71 23.55
C ILE A 203 0.73 -6.10 24.47
N LYS A 204 0.99 -6.07 25.78
CA LYS A 204 -0.01 -6.55 26.74
C LYS A 204 0.11 -5.96 28.14
N ASP A 205 -0.85 -6.36 28.98
CA ASP A 205 -0.91 -6.14 30.42
C ASP A 205 -0.69 -4.67 30.84
N ARG A 206 -1.76 -3.87 30.86
CA ARG A 206 -1.77 -2.48 31.35
C ARG A 206 -0.72 -1.55 30.70
N THR A 207 -0.21 -1.92 29.53
CA THR A 207 0.65 -1.03 28.74
C THR A 207 -0.19 0.17 28.28
N GLU A 208 0.36 1.38 28.38
CA GLU A 208 -0.31 2.63 27.98
C GLU A 208 0.70 3.62 27.39
N GLY A 209 0.28 4.44 26.43
CA GLY A 209 1.11 5.46 25.80
C GLY A 209 2.31 4.89 25.02
N LEU A 210 2.15 3.74 24.37
CA LEU A 210 3.20 3.19 23.49
C LEU A 210 3.23 3.97 22.17
N VAL A 211 4.43 4.32 21.71
CA VAL A 211 4.66 4.90 20.38
C VAL A 211 5.70 4.05 19.63
N LEU A 212 5.36 3.60 18.42
CA LEU A 212 6.33 3.05 17.46
C LEU A 212 6.41 3.99 16.26
N GLU A 213 7.57 4.58 16.06
CA GLU A 213 7.83 5.58 15.03
C GLU A 213 8.94 5.07 14.08
N ASP A 214 8.77 5.20 12.77
CA ASP A 214 9.76 4.77 11.76
C ASP A 214 10.22 3.31 11.89
N CYS A 215 9.33 2.46 12.42
CA CYS A 215 9.64 1.05 12.65
C CYS A 215 9.30 0.20 11.43
N THR A 216 10.02 -0.91 11.23
CA THR A 216 9.75 -1.86 10.13
C THR A 216 9.66 -3.29 10.66
N LEU A 217 8.64 -4.03 10.25
CA LEU A 217 8.45 -5.44 10.52
C LEU A 217 8.47 -6.25 9.22
N HIS A 218 9.53 -7.02 9.03
CA HIS A 218 9.76 -7.78 7.80
C HIS A 218 9.12 -9.16 7.76
N ALA A 219 9.01 -9.80 8.91
CA ALA A 219 8.41 -11.12 9.04
C ALA A 219 7.81 -11.32 10.43
N SER A 220 6.80 -12.20 10.51
CA SER A 220 6.25 -12.68 11.78
C SER A 220 5.68 -14.09 11.63
N PRO A 221 5.82 -14.97 12.64
CA PRO A 221 5.25 -16.31 12.67
C PRO A 221 3.74 -16.34 12.93
N GLY A 222 3.08 -15.21 12.87
CA GLY A 222 1.64 -15.06 13.03
C GLY A 222 1.25 -13.62 12.72
N VAL A 223 0.49 -13.02 13.63
CA VAL A 223 0.16 -11.59 13.56
C VAL A 223 1.45 -10.77 13.70
N GLY A 224 1.59 -9.68 12.95
CA GLY A 224 2.74 -8.78 13.06
C GLY A 224 2.82 -8.15 14.44
N ILE A 225 1.85 -7.29 14.76
CA ILE A 225 1.70 -6.63 16.05
C ILE A 225 0.37 -7.04 16.68
N LEU A 226 0.43 -7.66 17.86
CA LEU A 226 -0.74 -8.12 18.61
C LEU A 226 -0.86 -7.36 19.93
N VAL A 227 -1.93 -6.59 20.09
CA VAL A 227 -2.25 -5.87 21.32
C VAL A 227 -3.38 -6.55 22.07
N ARG A 228 -3.15 -6.92 23.35
CA ARG A 228 -4.14 -7.59 24.21
C ARG A 228 -4.07 -7.08 25.65
N PHE A 229 -5.19 -6.68 26.24
CA PHE A 229 -5.24 -6.25 27.66
C PHE A 229 -4.30 -5.08 28.00
N ALA A 230 -4.00 -4.22 27.02
CA ALA A 230 -3.38 -2.92 27.21
C ALA A 230 -4.45 -1.86 27.53
N GLU A 231 -4.07 -0.72 28.13
CA GLU A 231 -5.02 0.38 28.38
C GLU A 231 -5.43 1.05 27.08
N ASP A 232 -4.45 1.35 26.23
CA ASP A 232 -4.62 1.82 24.86
C ASP A 232 -3.85 0.92 23.88
N ALA A 233 -4.22 1.02 22.60
CA ALA A 233 -3.59 0.27 21.53
C ALA A 233 -2.28 0.88 21.00
N GLY A 234 -1.88 2.07 21.45
CA GLY A 234 -0.66 2.76 21.03
C GLY A 234 -0.79 3.62 19.77
N ILE A 235 0.30 4.32 19.46
CA ILE A 235 0.50 5.18 18.29
C ILE A 235 1.56 4.55 17.38
N TYR A 236 1.25 4.47 16.09
CA TYR A 236 2.11 3.89 15.06
C TYR A 236 2.26 4.91 13.93
N GLU A 237 3.45 5.46 13.80
CA GLU A 237 3.78 6.49 12.82
C GLU A 237 4.84 5.98 11.86
N ARG A 238 4.54 6.02 10.56
CA ARG A 238 5.46 5.57 9.51
C ARG A 238 5.94 4.13 9.73
N LEU A 239 5.09 3.28 10.33
CA LEU A 239 5.34 1.85 10.52
C LEU A 239 5.19 1.14 9.17
N ARG A 240 6.14 0.25 8.86
CA ARG A 240 6.10 -0.57 7.64
C ARG A 240 6.02 -2.05 7.98
N VAL A 241 4.97 -2.73 7.54
CA VAL A 241 4.82 -4.18 7.58
C VAL A 241 4.92 -4.70 6.15
N VAL A 242 6.15 -5.00 5.72
CA VAL A 242 6.48 -5.28 4.31
C VAL A 242 7.52 -6.39 4.21
N PRO A 243 7.57 -7.17 3.12
CA PRO A 243 8.58 -8.23 2.99
C PRO A 243 10.00 -7.70 3.17
N GLY A 244 10.82 -8.45 3.90
CA GLY A 244 12.24 -8.15 4.04
C GLY A 244 13.06 -8.37 2.77
N PRO A 245 14.36 -8.05 2.81
CA PRO A 245 15.27 -8.25 1.68
C PRO A 245 15.35 -9.73 1.28
N ILE A 246 15.80 -9.98 0.05
CA ILE A 246 16.07 -11.33 -0.46
C ILE A 246 16.98 -12.06 0.55
N PRO A 247 16.58 -13.24 1.07
CA PRO A 247 17.40 -13.98 2.03
C PRO A 247 18.79 -14.34 1.47
N ASP A 248 19.77 -14.50 2.34
CA ASP A 248 21.12 -14.88 1.95
C ASP A 248 21.12 -16.20 1.15
N GLY A 249 21.69 -16.16 -0.06
CA GLY A 249 21.73 -17.31 -0.96
C GLY A 249 20.44 -17.57 -1.75
N ALA A 250 19.38 -16.77 -1.56
CA ALA A 250 18.18 -16.82 -2.39
C ALA A 250 18.32 -15.98 -3.66
N THR A 251 17.58 -16.36 -4.71
CA THR A 251 17.47 -15.60 -5.97
C THR A 251 16.10 -14.95 -6.14
N GLU A 252 15.12 -15.38 -5.33
CA GLU A 252 13.73 -14.98 -5.42
C GLU A 252 13.35 -14.09 -4.23
N ALA A 253 12.60 -13.02 -4.48
CA ALA A 253 12.06 -12.16 -3.44
C ALA A 253 11.05 -12.89 -2.54
N ARG A 254 10.94 -12.43 -1.29
CA ARG A 254 10.01 -13.00 -0.31
C ARG A 254 8.58 -12.70 -0.76
N LEU A 255 7.73 -13.73 -0.79
CA LEU A 255 6.31 -13.57 -1.16
C LEU A 255 5.43 -13.09 0.00
N LEU A 256 5.93 -13.18 1.23
CA LEU A 256 5.20 -12.81 2.44
C LEU A 256 6.00 -11.86 3.33
N SER A 257 5.26 -11.01 4.05
CA SER A 257 5.73 -10.33 5.25
C SER A 257 5.33 -11.14 6.49
N THR A 258 4.20 -10.81 7.12
CA THR A 258 3.67 -11.52 8.30
C THR A 258 2.81 -12.70 7.89
N SER A 259 2.87 -13.79 8.65
CA SER A 259 2.10 -15.00 8.38
C SER A 259 0.58 -14.83 8.55
N ALA A 260 0.14 -13.90 9.40
CA ALA A 260 -1.27 -13.54 9.60
C ALA A 260 -1.44 -12.02 9.52
N ASP A 261 -2.36 -11.43 10.31
CA ASP A 261 -2.68 -10.00 10.29
C ASP A 261 -1.42 -9.13 10.42
N GLY A 262 -1.38 -7.94 9.83
CA GLY A 262 -0.30 -6.97 10.08
C GLY A 262 -0.37 -6.42 11.49
N PHE A 263 -1.55 -5.96 11.88
CA PHE A 263 -1.87 -5.39 13.18
C PHE A 263 -3.19 -5.92 13.72
N ASN A 264 -3.24 -6.30 14.98
CA ASN A 264 -4.47 -6.75 15.62
C ASN A 264 -4.54 -6.27 17.08
N ALA A 265 -5.52 -5.42 17.39
CA ALA A 265 -5.78 -4.94 18.74
C ALA A 265 -7.15 -5.35 19.23
N ALA A 266 -7.18 -5.94 20.43
CA ALA A 266 -8.41 -6.35 21.07
C ALA A 266 -8.29 -6.36 22.58
N TYR A 267 -9.43 -6.32 23.26
CA TYR A 267 -9.49 -6.32 24.72
C TYR A 267 -8.71 -5.14 25.30
N THR A 268 -8.83 -3.98 24.66
CA THR A 268 -8.20 -2.72 25.05
C THR A 268 -9.23 -1.61 24.97
N ARG A 269 -9.06 -0.55 25.77
CA ARG A 269 -10.09 0.47 25.93
C ARG A 269 -10.04 1.52 24.82
N ILE A 270 -8.82 1.92 24.43
CA ILE A 270 -8.59 3.00 23.47
C ILE A 270 -7.95 2.41 22.21
N GLY A 271 -8.51 2.76 21.05
CA GLY A 271 -8.03 2.33 19.73
C GLY A 271 -6.71 2.99 19.32
N PRO A 272 -6.04 2.46 18.28
CA PRO A 272 -4.74 2.95 17.88
C PRO A 272 -4.83 4.24 17.06
N ILE A 273 -3.72 4.98 17.01
CA ILE A 273 -3.44 5.92 15.92
C ILE A 273 -2.48 5.22 14.96
N ILE A 274 -2.86 5.11 13.69
CA ILE A 274 -2.05 4.54 12.62
C ILE A 274 -1.93 5.61 11.54
N SER A 275 -0.76 6.25 11.41
CA SER A 275 -0.55 7.38 10.51
C SER A 275 0.69 7.18 9.64
N GLY A 276 0.56 7.35 8.32
CA GLY A 276 1.69 7.22 7.39
C GLY A 276 2.23 5.80 7.23
N CYS A 277 1.46 4.77 7.57
CA CYS A 277 1.93 3.38 7.65
C CYS A 277 1.79 2.62 6.31
N GLU A 278 2.57 1.56 6.14
CA GLU A 278 2.50 0.66 4.97
C GLU A 278 2.24 -0.80 5.41
N PHE A 279 1.27 -1.46 4.79
CA PHE A 279 0.90 -2.85 5.06
C PHE A 279 0.85 -3.63 3.76
N ALA A 280 1.81 -4.54 3.56
CA ALA A 280 1.96 -5.26 2.31
C ALA A 280 2.34 -6.74 2.49
N TYR A 281 1.83 -7.58 1.58
CA TYR A 281 2.17 -9.01 1.45
C TYR A 281 1.99 -9.87 2.72
N MET A 282 1.15 -9.44 3.66
CA MET A 282 0.80 -10.30 4.78
C MET A 282 -0.15 -11.43 4.38
N GLY A 283 -0.21 -12.44 5.25
CA GLY A 283 -1.09 -13.58 5.06
C GLY A 283 -2.52 -13.34 5.55
N ASP A 284 -2.89 -12.22 6.17
CA ASP A 284 -4.27 -11.92 6.64
C ASP A 284 -4.54 -10.40 6.72
N ASP A 285 -5.54 -9.97 7.49
CA ASP A 285 -5.97 -8.56 7.52
C ASP A 285 -4.85 -7.55 7.79
N GLY A 286 -4.91 -6.36 7.18
CA GLY A 286 -3.94 -5.30 7.45
C GLY A 286 -4.03 -4.85 8.91
N VAL A 287 -5.23 -4.42 9.30
CA VAL A 287 -5.59 -4.00 10.66
C VAL A 287 -6.89 -4.67 11.09
N ASN A 288 -6.92 -5.25 12.29
CA ASN A 288 -8.10 -5.85 12.90
C ASN A 288 -8.33 -5.33 14.32
N LEU A 289 -9.44 -4.63 14.54
CA LEU A 289 -9.81 -4.01 15.83
C LEU A 289 -11.12 -4.61 16.34
N HIS A 290 -11.14 -5.16 17.56
CA HIS A 290 -12.34 -5.80 18.07
C HIS A 290 -12.45 -5.91 19.59
N GLY A 291 -13.69 -6.05 20.06
CA GLY A 291 -14.01 -6.41 21.44
C GLY A 291 -14.18 -7.91 21.63
N VAL A 292 -14.83 -8.25 22.75
CA VAL A 292 -15.27 -9.62 23.05
C VAL A 292 -16.77 -9.65 23.28
N VAL A 293 -17.38 -10.78 22.90
CA VAL A 293 -18.68 -11.17 23.44
C VAL A 293 -18.48 -12.34 24.41
N LEU A 294 -19.05 -12.24 25.60
CA LEU A 294 -19.01 -13.32 26.60
C LEU A 294 -20.43 -13.89 26.82
N PRO A 295 -20.61 -15.23 26.84
CA PRO A 295 -21.92 -15.83 27.13
C PRO A 295 -22.34 -15.60 28.59
N VAL A 296 -23.64 -15.47 28.83
CA VAL A 296 -24.23 -15.58 30.16
C VAL A 296 -24.47 -17.07 30.45
N LEU A 297 -23.74 -17.61 31.41
CA LEU A 297 -23.84 -19.01 31.80
C LEU A 297 -24.99 -19.25 32.79
N GLU A 298 -25.11 -18.37 33.78
CA GLU A 298 -26.05 -18.50 34.89
C GLU A 298 -26.30 -17.13 35.52
N TRP A 299 -27.52 -16.93 36.04
CA TRP A 299 -27.86 -15.79 36.89
C TRP A 299 -27.89 -16.22 38.36
N GLU A 300 -27.08 -15.59 39.21
CA GLU A 300 -27.11 -15.81 40.67
C GLU A 300 -28.28 -15.03 41.31
N ASP A 301 -28.55 -13.83 40.81
CA ASP A 301 -29.72 -13.01 41.14
C ASP A 301 -30.04 -12.04 39.98
N SER A 302 -31.02 -11.15 40.13
CA SER A 302 -31.39 -10.20 39.07
C SER A 302 -30.32 -9.15 38.75
N ARG A 303 -29.19 -9.13 39.45
CA ARG A 303 -28.09 -8.17 39.26
C ARG A 303 -26.75 -8.84 39.02
N THR A 304 -26.67 -10.16 39.08
CA THR A 304 -25.38 -10.86 39.12
C THR A 304 -25.44 -12.07 38.21
N CYS A 305 -24.54 -12.12 37.22
CA CYS A 305 -24.42 -13.26 36.33
C CYS A 305 -22.98 -13.81 36.30
N LEU A 306 -22.89 -15.07 35.90
CA LEU A 306 -21.65 -15.77 35.64
C LEU A 306 -21.41 -15.84 34.14
N SER A 307 -20.17 -15.60 33.74
CA SER A 307 -19.73 -15.57 32.35
C SER A 307 -18.38 -16.23 32.19
N MET A 308 -17.94 -16.46 30.95
CA MET A 308 -16.66 -17.11 30.67
C MET A 308 -16.05 -16.74 29.32
N ARG A 309 -14.76 -17.04 29.18
CA ARG A 309 -14.07 -17.12 27.89
C ARG A 309 -13.39 -18.50 27.80
N PRO A 310 -13.45 -19.22 26.66
CA PRO A 310 -12.86 -20.56 26.48
C PRO A 310 -11.32 -20.52 26.29
N TYR A 311 -10.65 -19.64 27.01
CA TYR A 311 -9.19 -19.54 27.09
C TYR A 311 -8.78 -19.34 28.55
N GLY A 312 -7.64 -19.93 28.95
CA GLY A 312 -7.08 -19.71 30.27
C GLY A 312 -6.41 -18.33 30.39
N GLY A 313 -6.30 -17.83 31.63
CA GLY A 313 -5.52 -16.64 31.96
C GLY A 313 -6.04 -15.33 31.38
N GLN A 314 -7.34 -15.24 31.08
CA GLN A 314 -7.95 -14.00 30.60
C GLN A 314 -8.15 -13.04 31.77
N VAL A 315 -7.92 -11.75 31.54
CA VAL A 315 -7.94 -10.71 32.59
C VAL A 315 -8.93 -9.60 32.27
N PHE A 316 -10.14 -9.96 31.84
CA PHE A 316 -11.19 -8.99 31.52
C PHE A 316 -11.59 -8.13 32.72
N ASP A 317 -11.40 -8.62 33.94
CA ASP A 317 -11.56 -7.87 35.19
C ASP A 317 -10.52 -6.75 35.40
N GLN A 318 -9.48 -6.68 34.55
CA GLN A 318 -8.52 -5.56 34.51
C GLN A 318 -8.86 -4.51 33.46
N VAL A 319 -9.60 -4.89 32.41
CA VAL A 319 -9.99 -3.99 31.30
C VAL A 319 -11.38 -3.40 31.55
N LEU A 320 -12.33 -4.24 31.96
CA LEU A 320 -13.70 -3.85 32.34
C LEU A 320 -13.73 -3.36 33.78
N ARG A 321 -14.42 -2.26 34.02
CA ARG A 321 -14.41 -1.51 35.29
C ARG A 321 -15.84 -1.16 35.74
N PRO A 322 -16.04 -0.86 37.04
CA PRO A 322 -17.28 -0.25 37.51
C PRO A 322 -17.61 1.00 36.68
N GLY A 323 -18.86 1.12 36.23
CA GLY A 323 -19.33 2.19 35.34
C GLY A 323 -19.30 1.86 33.85
N ASP A 324 -18.63 0.79 33.42
CA ASP A 324 -18.67 0.36 32.02
C ASP A 324 -20.04 -0.24 31.65
N GLU A 325 -20.44 -0.05 30.41
CA GLU A 325 -21.69 -0.60 29.86
C GLU A 325 -21.51 -2.05 29.39
N ALA A 326 -22.45 -2.91 29.79
CA ALA A 326 -22.65 -4.24 29.25
C ALA A 326 -23.92 -4.27 28.39
N ARG A 327 -23.80 -4.72 27.14
CA ARG A 327 -24.92 -4.86 26.21
C ARG A 327 -25.32 -6.31 26.07
N PHE A 328 -26.55 -6.64 26.45
CA PHE A 328 -27.09 -7.99 26.32
C PHE A 328 -27.71 -8.19 24.95
N ILE A 329 -27.21 -9.19 24.23
CA ILE A 329 -27.60 -9.53 22.85
C ILE A 329 -28.07 -10.98 22.76
N LEU A 330 -29.03 -11.24 21.86
CA LEU A 330 -29.63 -12.57 21.65
C LEU A 330 -29.51 -13.08 20.22
N GLU A 331 -29.20 -14.36 20.07
CA GLU A 331 -29.32 -15.08 18.80
C GLU A 331 -30.78 -15.12 18.29
N PRO A 332 -31.01 -15.27 16.97
CA PRO A 332 -30.02 -15.53 15.91
C PRO A 332 -29.39 -14.26 15.29
N ASN A 333 -29.98 -13.09 15.47
CA ASN A 333 -29.55 -11.83 14.83
C ASN A 333 -28.71 -10.91 15.75
N PHE A 334 -28.41 -11.35 16.97
CA PHE A 334 -27.66 -10.61 17.98
C PHE A 334 -28.28 -9.26 18.33
N GLN A 335 -29.62 -9.23 18.37
CA GLN A 335 -30.37 -8.05 18.75
C GLN A 335 -30.06 -7.63 20.19
N LEU A 336 -29.80 -6.34 20.38
CA LEU A 336 -29.72 -5.70 21.70
C LEU A 336 -31.09 -5.75 22.40
N VAL A 337 -31.14 -6.35 23.59
CA VAL A 337 -32.37 -6.46 24.40
C VAL A 337 -32.34 -5.62 25.67
N GLU A 338 -31.16 -5.42 26.26
CA GLU A 338 -30.99 -4.62 27.47
C GLU A 338 -29.55 -4.13 27.62
N THR A 339 -29.38 -2.98 28.26
CA THR A 339 -28.08 -2.41 28.63
C THR A 339 -28.01 -2.33 30.15
N ALA A 340 -26.87 -2.66 30.73
CA ALA A 340 -26.62 -2.56 32.17
C ALA A 340 -25.27 -1.92 32.46
N VAL A 341 -25.14 -1.30 33.63
CA VAL A 341 -23.89 -0.70 34.10
C VAL A 341 -23.22 -1.66 35.08
N ILE A 342 -21.94 -1.98 34.84
CA ILE A 342 -21.16 -2.85 35.70
C ILE A 342 -20.94 -2.16 37.06
N GLU A 343 -21.31 -2.83 38.15
CA GLU A 343 -20.94 -2.45 39.53
C GLU A 343 -19.60 -3.10 39.90
N SER A 344 -19.39 -4.36 39.53
CA SER A 344 -18.13 -5.07 39.74
C SER A 344 -17.97 -6.26 38.80
N ILE A 345 -16.73 -6.58 38.44
CA ILE A 345 -16.35 -7.81 37.75
C ILE A 345 -15.17 -8.44 38.48
N GLU A 346 -15.22 -9.75 38.68
CA GLU A 346 -14.13 -10.49 39.30
C GLU A 346 -13.92 -11.83 38.60
N GLN A 347 -12.65 -12.22 38.43
CA GLN A 347 -12.32 -13.58 38.04
C GLN A 347 -12.70 -14.54 39.17
N VAL A 348 -13.39 -15.64 38.85
CA VAL A 348 -13.76 -16.68 39.82
C VAL A 348 -13.04 -17.99 39.51
N ALA A 349 -12.71 -18.75 40.55
CA ALA A 349 -12.12 -20.07 40.39
C ALA A 349 -13.15 -21.03 39.77
N GLY A 350 -13.00 -21.34 38.48
CA GLY A 350 -13.90 -22.25 37.79
C GLY A 350 -13.20 -23.54 37.38
N SER A 351 -13.69 -24.66 37.89
CA SER A 351 -13.43 -26.00 37.33
C SER A 351 -14.60 -26.94 37.61
N VAL A 352 -15.83 -26.45 37.46
CA VAL A 352 -17.03 -27.31 37.55
C VAL A 352 -17.33 -27.81 36.14
N GLU A 353 -17.43 -29.12 35.98
CA GLU A 353 -17.81 -29.81 34.73
C GLU A 353 -19.15 -29.27 34.17
N ASP A 354 -20.04 -28.80 35.05
CA ASP A 354 -21.35 -28.25 34.72
C ASP A 354 -21.24 -26.96 33.87
N TRP A 355 -20.40 -25.99 34.22
CA TRP A 355 -20.28 -24.74 33.45
C TRP A 355 -19.56 -24.92 32.11
N PHE A 356 -18.61 -25.86 32.03
CA PHE A 356 -18.03 -26.24 30.74
C PHE A 356 -19.06 -26.88 29.82
N SER A 357 -19.94 -27.72 30.38
CA SER A 357 -21.03 -28.33 29.62
C SER A 357 -22.00 -27.27 29.07
N VAL A 358 -22.40 -26.30 29.89
CA VAL A 358 -23.23 -25.16 29.46
C VAL A 358 -22.52 -24.32 28.38
N ALA A 359 -21.23 -24.02 28.56
CA ALA A 359 -20.46 -23.27 27.57
C ALA A 359 -20.35 -24.00 26.21
N HIS A 360 -20.21 -25.33 26.22
CA HIS A 360 -20.19 -26.16 25.00
C HIS A 360 -21.54 -26.22 24.28
N GLU A 361 -22.64 -26.07 25.02
CA GLU A 361 -23.99 -25.95 24.46
C GLU A 361 -24.22 -24.58 23.83
N ILE A 362 -23.84 -23.51 24.52
CA ILE A 362 -24.02 -22.12 24.06
C ILE A 362 -23.06 -21.77 22.91
N TRP A 363 -21.87 -22.36 22.87
CA TRP A 363 -20.87 -22.09 21.84
C TRP A 363 -20.32 -23.36 21.15
N PRO A 364 -21.14 -24.02 20.30
CA PRO A 364 -20.79 -25.32 19.71
C PRO A 364 -19.53 -25.31 18.83
N SER A 365 -19.23 -24.20 18.16
CA SER A 365 -18.05 -24.08 17.29
C SER A 365 -16.71 -24.14 18.04
N PHE A 366 -16.72 -24.08 19.38
CA PHE A 366 -15.53 -24.09 20.24
C PHE A 366 -15.57 -25.25 21.26
N GLN A 367 -16.21 -26.37 20.92
CA GLN A 367 -16.30 -27.58 21.78
C GLN A 367 -14.98 -28.33 22.04
N THR A 368 -13.88 -27.92 21.41
CA THR A 368 -12.57 -28.59 21.55
C THR A 368 -11.70 -28.01 22.67
N PHE A 369 -12.15 -26.94 23.32
CA PHE A 369 -11.40 -26.26 24.37
C PHE A 369 -11.56 -26.95 25.72
N THR A 370 -10.44 -27.21 26.40
CA THR A 370 -10.40 -27.89 27.70
C THR A 370 -10.06 -26.94 28.85
N ASN A 371 -9.94 -25.64 28.57
CA ASN A 371 -9.58 -24.61 29.54
C ASN A 371 -10.43 -23.35 29.34
N ALA A 372 -10.74 -22.65 30.42
CA ALA A 372 -11.57 -21.46 30.44
C ALA A 372 -11.19 -20.51 31.57
N THR A 373 -11.58 -19.25 31.43
CA THR A 373 -11.57 -18.27 32.51
C THR A 373 -13.00 -17.85 32.79
N PHE A 374 -13.39 -17.84 34.07
CA PHE A 374 -14.75 -17.52 34.51
C PHE A 374 -14.77 -16.18 35.24
N PHE A 375 -15.88 -15.46 35.08
CA PHE A 375 -16.10 -14.14 35.65
C PHE A 375 -17.46 -14.09 36.34
N ARG A 376 -17.51 -13.48 37.52
CA ARG A 376 -18.75 -13.02 38.13
C ARG A 376 -18.89 -11.53 37.85
N ILE A 377 -20.01 -11.15 37.24
CA ILE A 377 -20.31 -9.77 36.86
C ILE A 377 -21.55 -9.34 37.61
N ARG A 378 -21.44 -8.23 38.34
CA ARG A 378 -22.53 -7.60 39.08
C ARG A 378 -22.85 -6.25 38.46
N PHE A 379 -24.14 -5.93 38.36
CA PHE A 379 -24.67 -4.69 37.80
C PHE A 379 -25.26 -3.77 38.86
N GLU A 380 -25.24 -2.46 38.60
CA GLU A 380 -25.75 -1.43 39.52
C GLU A 380 -27.25 -1.56 39.77
N GLU A 381 -28.00 -1.91 38.73
CA GLU A 381 -29.45 -2.09 38.75
C GLU A 381 -29.86 -3.49 38.25
N PRO A 382 -31.05 -3.99 38.62
CA PRO A 382 -31.55 -5.27 38.12
C PRO A 382 -31.68 -5.33 36.59
N VAL A 383 -31.21 -6.42 35.99
CA VAL A 383 -31.40 -6.79 34.58
C VAL A 383 -32.64 -7.68 34.47
N LEU A 384 -33.66 -7.24 33.73
CA LEU A 384 -35.02 -7.83 33.82
C LEU A 384 -35.56 -8.42 32.50
N ASN A 385 -34.97 -8.05 31.37
CA ASN A 385 -35.44 -8.40 30.03
C ASN A 385 -34.54 -9.43 29.34
N VAL A 386 -33.52 -9.95 30.04
CA VAL A 386 -32.60 -10.97 29.54
C VAL A 386 -33.10 -12.37 29.97
N PRO A 387 -33.16 -13.36 29.06
CA PRO A 387 -33.54 -14.72 29.41
C PRO A 387 -32.54 -15.35 30.40
N ALA A 388 -32.99 -16.41 31.07
CA ALA A 388 -32.18 -17.12 32.07
C ALA A 388 -30.93 -17.79 31.46
N GLU A 389 -30.98 -18.19 30.19
CA GLU A 389 -29.90 -18.87 29.47
C GLU A 389 -29.86 -18.38 28.01
N GLY A 390 -28.70 -18.54 27.34
CA GLY A 390 -28.53 -18.30 25.90
C GLY A 390 -28.29 -16.84 25.50
N ALA A 391 -28.13 -15.93 26.47
CA ALA A 391 -27.76 -14.55 26.23
C ALA A 391 -26.24 -14.36 26.16
N PHE A 392 -25.84 -13.28 25.50
CA PHE A 392 -24.45 -12.87 25.37
C PHE A 392 -24.27 -11.41 25.81
N CYS A 393 -23.09 -11.08 26.34
CA CYS A 393 -22.71 -9.73 26.77
C CYS A 393 -21.61 -9.19 25.86
N GLU A 394 -21.88 -8.08 25.16
CA GLU A 394 -20.90 -7.25 24.48
C GLU A 394 -20.42 -6.12 25.42
N PHE A 395 -19.13 -5.77 25.33
CA PHE A 395 -18.52 -4.71 26.13
C PHE A 395 -17.71 -3.73 25.26
N PHE A 396 -18.27 -2.54 25.01
CA PHE A 396 -17.61 -1.48 24.22
C PHE A 396 -16.27 -1.05 24.77
N ALA A 397 -16.14 -1.02 26.11
CA ALA A 397 -14.91 -0.68 26.80
C ALA A 397 -13.74 -1.62 26.49
N SER A 398 -13.95 -2.75 25.78
CA SER A 398 -12.91 -3.69 25.40
C SER A 398 -12.61 -3.70 23.89
N ALA A 399 -13.26 -2.84 23.11
CA ALA A 399 -13.32 -2.95 21.66
C ALA A 399 -12.23 -2.19 20.89
N ALA A 400 -11.28 -1.53 21.56
CA ALA A 400 -10.30 -0.65 20.91
C ALA A 400 -10.98 0.49 20.13
N SER A 401 -12.00 1.12 20.72
CA SER A 401 -12.74 2.24 20.10
C SER A 401 -11.96 3.56 20.22
N GLY A 402 -12.25 4.54 19.38
CA GLY A 402 -11.53 5.83 19.39
C GLY A 402 -10.27 5.84 18.52
N TYR A 403 -10.24 5.04 17.45
CA TYR A 403 -9.07 4.90 16.57
C TYR A 403 -9.02 5.94 15.45
N VAL A 404 -7.81 6.22 14.99
CA VAL A 404 -7.54 7.00 13.79
C VAL A 404 -6.63 6.19 12.88
N ILE A 405 -7.04 5.98 11.63
CA ILE A 405 -6.25 5.31 10.60
C ILE A 405 -6.19 6.26 9.41
N GLU A 406 -5.03 6.83 9.16
CA GLU A 406 -4.88 7.88 8.16
C GLU A 406 -3.57 7.82 7.37
N ASN A 407 -3.59 8.42 6.19
CA ASN A 407 -2.42 8.62 5.34
C ASN A 407 -1.60 7.33 5.09
N SER A 408 -2.25 6.17 5.13
CA SER A 408 -1.59 4.86 5.12
C SER A 408 -1.88 4.09 3.83
N TYR A 409 -0.98 3.16 3.47
CA TYR A 409 -1.05 2.36 2.25
C TYR A 409 -1.19 0.86 2.56
N PHE A 410 -2.26 0.25 2.05
CA PHE A 410 -2.56 -1.18 2.21
C PHE A 410 -2.59 -1.84 0.84
N HIS A 411 -1.68 -2.78 0.57
CA HIS A 411 -1.62 -3.38 -0.77
C HIS A 411 -1.07 -4.80 -0.86
N ASP A 412 -1.44 -5.49 -1.94
CA ASP A 412 -0.87 -6.79 -2.35
C ASP A 412 -0.86 -7.85 -1.24
N HIS A 413 -1.95 -7.95 -0.47
CA HIS A 413 -2.07 -8.93 0.58
C HIS A 413 -3.41 -9.67 0.60
N ARG A 414 -3.38 -10.87 1.17
CA ARG A 414 -4.56 -11.51 1.76
C ARG A 414 -4.71 -10.90 3.15
N ALA A 415 -5.86 -10.54 3.70
CA ALA A 415 -7.24 -10.66 3.21
C ALA A 415 -7.93 -9.28 3.12
N ARG A 416 -8.54 -8.77 4.19
CA ARG A 416 -9.18 -7.44 4.21
C ARG A 416 -8.13 -6.36 4.53
N GLY A 417 -8.29 -5.15 4.03
CA GLY A 417 -7.43 -4.03 4.43
C GLY A 417 -7.65 -3.72 5.91
N LEU A 418 -8.86 -3.26 6.24
CA LEU A 418 -9.31 -2.98 7.60
C LEU A 418 -10.49 -3.88 7.99
N ARG A 419 -10.45 -4.40 9.21
CA ARG A 419 -11.54 -5.10 9.88
C ARG A 419 -11.85 -4.44 11.21
N LEU A 420 -12.95 -3.70 11.24
CA LEU A 420 -13.28 -2.74 12.29
C LEU A 420 -14.55 -3.18 13.01
N MET A 421 -14.39 -3.84 14.14
CA MET A 421 -15.47 -4.19 15.06
C MET A 421 -15.43 -3.25 16.28
N ALA A 422 -15.15 -1.97 16.02
CA ALA A 422 -14.90 -0.94 17.02
C ALA A 422 -15.51 0.39 16.56
N GLY A 423 -16.08 1.16 17.49
CA GLY A 423 -16.72 2.45 17.21
C GLY A 423 -15.81 3.66 17.45
N ASN A 424 -16.38 4.86 17.31
CA ASN A 424 -15.71 6.15 17.47
C ASN A 424 -14.44 6.27 16.59
N GLY A 425 -14.53 5.83 15.34
CA GLY A 425 -13.38 5.66 14.46
C GLY A 425 -13.30 6.70 13.35
N VAL A 426 -12.08 7.02 12.93
CA VAL A 426 -11.81 7.78 11.70
C VAL A 426 -10.89 6.97 10.79
N VAL A 427 -11.32 6.80 9.55
CA VAL A 427 -10.54 6.20 8.46
C VAL A 427 -10.46 7.21 7.32
N GLU A 428 -9.33 7.91 7.19
CA GLU A 428 -9.20 9.02 6.25
C GLU A 428 -7.92 9.03 5.40
N ASN A 429 -8.02 9.46 4.15
CA ASN A 429 -6.85 9.67 3.28
C ASN A 429 -5.94 8.44 3.12
N ASN A 430 -6.49 7.23 3.19
CA ASN A 430 -5.74 5.99 2.98
C ASN A 430 -5.85 5.50 1.55
N ARG A 431 -4.87 4.71 1.11
CA ARG A 431 -4.88 4.02 -0.18
C ARG A 431 -4.97 2.50 0.02
N PHE A 432 -5.90 1.87 -0.67
CA PHE A 432 -6.10 0.42 -0.69
C PHE A 432 -5.99 -0.12 -2.11
N GLU A 433 -5.12 -1.10 -2.34
CA GLU A 433 -4.88 -1.58 -3.69
C GLU A 433 -4.55 -3.08 -3.79
N ARG A 434 -5.13 -3.77 -4.79
CA ARG A 434 -4.80 -5.18 -5.11
C ARG A 434 -4.98 -6.14 -3.92
N LEU A 435 -6.05 -5.93 -3.16
CA LEU A 435 -6.39 -6.78 -2.01
C LEU A 435 -7.21 -7.99 -2.44
N LYS A 436 -6.90 -9.14 -1.84
CA LYS A 436 -7.69 -10.36 -2.06
C LYS A 436 -9.12 -10.22 -1.52
N GLY A 437 -9.27 -9.58 -0.36
CA GLY A 437 -10.56 -9.27 0.28
C GLY A 437 -11.02 -7.84 0.01
N VAL A 438 -11.92 -7.34 0.87
CA VAL A 438 -12.44 -5.97 0.81
C VAL A 438 -11.46 -4.96 1.42
N ALA A 439 -11.56 -3.68 1.04
CA ALA A 439 -10.70 -2.64 1.61
C ALA A 439 -11.05 -2.34 3.07
N ILE A 440 -12.32 -2.08 3.35
CA ILE A 440 -12.81 -1.72 4.69
C ILE A 440 -14.02 -2.57 5.01
N SER A 441 -13.99 -3.29 6.12
CA SER A 441 -15.13 -3.99 6.68
C SER A 441 -15.39 -3.50 8.10
N ALA A 442 -16.60 -3.03 8.38
CA ALA A 442 -16.97 -2.52 9.70
C ALA A 442 -18.30 -3.10 10.19
N GLY A 443 -18.36 -3.51 11.45
CA GLY A 443 -19.50 -4.19 12.06
C GLY A 443 -19.15 -5.57 12.61
N PRO A 444 -20.06 -6.24 13.32
CA PRO A 444 -19.70 -7.32 14.23
C PRO A 444 -19.49 -8.68 13.57
N GLU A 445 -18.68 -9.53 14.21
CA GLU A 445 -18.59 -10.96 13.94
C GLU A 445 -19.03 -11.79 15.15
N PHE A 446 -20.34 -11.95 15.29
CA PHE A 446 -20.96 -12.68 16.40
C PHE A 446 -21.26 -14.15 16.11
N ALA A 447 -21.39 -14.57 14.86
CA ALA A 447 -21.83 -15.92 14.54
C ALA A 447 -20.75 -16.97 14.78
N TYR A 448 -19.49 -16.65 14.48
CA TYR A 448 -18.40 -17.62 14.53
C TYR A 448 -17.30 -17.20 15.50
N TRP A 449 -16.61 -16.08 15.25
CA TRP A 449 -15.47 -15.68 16.10
C TRP A 449 -15.88 -15.09 17.46
N LYS A 450 -17.13 -14.62 17.58
CA LYS A 450 -17.62 -13.81 18.72
C LYS A 450 -16.69 -12.62 19.00
N GLU A 451 -16.15 -12.06 17.91
CA GLU A 451 -15.39 -10.80 17.90
C GLU A 451 -16.43 -9.68 17.83
N ALA A 452 -16.53 -8.95 18.94
CA ALA A 452 -17.64 -8.03 19.16
C ALA A 452 -17.44 -6.68 18.53
N GLY A 453 -18.55 -6.08 18.10
CA GLY A 453 -18.69 -4.64 17.87
C GLY A 453 -19.85 -4.31 16.98
N TRP A 454 -21.01 -3.95 17.55
CA TRP A 454 -21.95 -3.08 16.86
C TRP A 454 -21.30 -1.69 16.71
N VAL A 455 -20.87 -1.34 15.50
CA VAL A 455 -20.05 -0.15 15.28
C VAL A 455 -20.91 1.11 15.33
N HIS A 456 -20.47 2.12 16.07
CA HIS A 456 -21.10 3.42 16.08
C HIS A 456 -20.09 4.55 15.91
N ASP A 457 -20.53 5.70 15.43
CA ASP A 457 -19.72 6.92 15.30
C ASP A 457 -18.45 6.71 14.45
N LEU A 458 -18.62 6.22 13.23
CA LEU A 458 -17.52 5.93 12.30
C LEU A 458 -17.55 6.89 11.10
N THR A 459 -16.40 7.50 10.81
CA THR A 459 -16.20 8.27 9.57
C THR A 459 -15.20 7.55 8.66
N ILE A 460 -15.61 7.29 7.42
CA ILE A 460 -14.76 6.76 6.35
C ILE A 460 -14.74 7.79 5.23
N LYS A 461 -13.65 8.55 5.09
CA LYS A 461 -13.61 9.64 4.11
C LYS A 461 -12.33 9.75 3.31
N ASN A 462 -12.44 10.27 2.08
CA ASN A 462 -11.30 10.61 1.23
C ASN A 462 -10.29 9.48 0.99
N ASN A 463 -10.72 8.21 1.05
CA ASN A 463 -9.85 7.08 0.78
C ASN A 463 -9.83 6.76 -0.73
N GLU A 464 -8.69 6.29 -1.22
CA GLU A 464 -8.52 5.77 -2.58
C GLU A 464 -8.52 4.25 -2.56
N ILE A 465 -9.52 3.62 -3.20
CA ILE A 465 -9.69 2.18 -3.21
C ILE A 465 -9.68 1.70 -4.66
N SER A 466 -8.77 0.78 -4.99
CA SER A 466 -8.72 0.21 -6.33
C SER A 466 -8.35 -1.26 -6.38
N ASN A 467 -8.90 -1.99 -7.36
CA ASN A 467 -8.54 -3.39 -7.59
C ASN A 467 -8.69 -4.28 -6.34
N VAL A 468 -9.71 -4.06 -5.50
CA VAL A 468 -9.98 -4.90 -4.32
C VAL A 468 -11.05 -5.96 -4.60
N GLY A 469 -11.12 -6.98 -3.75
CA GLY A 469 -12.02 -8.13 -3.91
C GLY A 469 -11.52 -9.15 -4.93
N GLN A 470 -10.20 -9.33 -5.06
CA GLN A 470 -9.60 -10.18 -6.09
C GLN A 470 -9.74 -11.69 -5.83
N GLY A 471 -10.07 -12.13 -4.61
CA GLY A 471 -10.16 -13.55 -4.26
C GLY A 471 -11.54 -14.16 -4.49
N ALA A 472 -11.62 -15.46 -4.80
CA ALA A 472 -12.92 -16.13 -4.96
C ALA A 472 -13.78 -16.15 -3.68
N ASP A 473 -13.18 -15.99 -2.50
CA ASP A 473 -13.87 -16.08 -1.21
C ASP A 473 -14.94 -15.00 -1.01
N VAL A 474 -14.72 -13.78 -1.54
CA VAL A 474 -15.70 -12.68 -1.45
C VAL A 474 -16.95 -12.92 -2.31
N PHE A 475 -16.86 -13.81 -3.30
CA PHE A 475 -17.98 -14.22 -4.17
C PHE A 475 -18.70 -15.48 -3.68
N SER A 476 -18.28 -16.05 -2.56
CA SER A 476 -18.88 -17.27 -2.01
C SER A 476 -20.30 -17.02 -1.47
N VAL A 477 -21.12 -18.08 -1.45
CA VAL A 477 -22.47 -18.02 -0.83
C VAL A 477 -22.43 -17.63 0.65
N ASN A 478 -21.29 -17.85 1.31
CA ASN A 478 -21.06 -17.54 2.72
C ASN A 478 -20.32 -16.21 2.93
N SER A 479 -20.14 -15.41 1.89
CA SER A 479 -19.58 -14.07 2.02
C SER A 479 -20.56 -13.17 2.77
N TYR A 480 -20.03 -12.33 3.65
CA TYR A 480 -20.80 -11.34 4.41
C TYR A 480 -20.22 -9.92 4.26
N THR A 481 -19.24 -9.76 3.36
CA THR A 481 -18.61 -8.48 2.99
C THR A 481 -18.58 -8.40 1.47
N LEU A 482 -19.57 -7.73 0.89
CA LEU A 482 -19.82 -7.70 -0.56
C LEU A 482 -19.41 -6.39 -1.23
N GLY A 483 -19.03 -5.37 -0.46
CA GLY A 483 -18.56 -4.08 -0.97
C GLY A 483 -17.10 -3.81 -0.62
N ALA A 484 -16.40 -3.04 -1.46
CA ALA A 484 -15.06 -2.55 -1.17
C ALA A 484 -15.01 -1.82 0.19
N ILE A 485 -16.07 -1.06 0.50
CA ILE A 485 -16.45 -0.67 1.86
C ILE A 485 -17.70 -1.48 2.24
N SER A 486 -17.61 -2.30 3.30
CA SER A 486 -18.71 -3.13 3.78
C SER A 486 -19.06 -2.79 5.23
N LEU A 487 -20.24 -2.21 5.47
CA LEU A 487 -20.89 -2.32 6.76
C LEU A 487 -21.58 -3.68 6.84
N TYR A 488 -21.18 -4.52 7.78
CA TYR A 488 -21.64 -5.91 7.86
C TYR A 488 -22.16 -6.26 9.25
N ALA A 489 -22.85 -7.40 9.34
CA ALA A 489 -23.04 -8.10 10.60
C ALA A 489 -23.03 -9.59 10.30
N ARG A 490 -22.06 -10.33 10.83
CA ARG A 490 -22.06 -11.79 10.69
C ARG A 490 -22.91 -12.39 11.81
N VAL A 491 -24.17 -12.66 11.47
CA VAL A 491 -25.19 -13.26 12.35
C VAL A 491 -25.42 -14.72 12.00
N ILE A 492 -26.30 -15.43 12.73
CA ILE A 492 -26.66 -16.81 12.38
C ILE A 492 -27.44 -16.81 11.06
N PRO A 493 -26.92 -17.44 9.98
CA PRO A 493 -27.55 -17.37 8.66
C PRO A 493 -28.80 -18.27 8.55
N ASP A 494 -29.81 -17.80 7.82
CA ASP A 494 -31.02 -18.55 7.44
C ASP A 494 -31.41 -18.28 5.97
N GLY A 495 -30.41 -18.21 5.08
CA GLY A 495 -30.60 -17.89 3.66
C GLY A 495 -31.33 -16.56 3.47
N GLU A 496 -32.30 -16.53 2.56
CA GLU A 496 -33.15 -15.35 2.30
C GLU A 496 -33.98 -14.89 3.51
N GLN A 497 -34.15 -15.74 4.55
CA GLN A 497 -34.92 -15.39 5.75
C GLN A 497 -34.05 -14.73 6.85
N THR A 498 -32.74 -14.62 6.63
CA THR A 498 -31.81 -14.01 7.60
C THR A 498 -32.29 -12.61 8.01
N GLN A 499 -32.52 -12.43 9.32
CA GLN A 499 -32.95 -11.17 9.90
C GLN A 499 -31.75 -10.43 10.49
N TYR A 500 -31.71 -9.11 10.31
CA TYR A 500 -30.67 -8.27 10.89
C TYR A 500 -31.25 -7.29 11.91
N PHE A 501 -30.58 -7.18 13.05
CA PHE A 501 -30.74 -6.05 13.94
C PHE A 501 -29.90 -4.89 13.41
N LYS A 502 -30.47 -3.68 13.32
CA LYS A 502 -29.75 -2.47 12.87
C LYS A 502 -28.87 -1.89 13.96
N GLY A 503 -27.82 -2.63 14.34
CA GLY A 503 -26.95 -2.26 15.45
C GLY A 503 -25.77 -1.38 15.05
N ASN A 504 -25.37 -1.35 13.77
CA ASN A 504 -24.38 -0.37 13.32
C ASN A 504 -25.05 1.01 13.18
N GLU A 505 -24.48 2.08 13.72
CA GLU A 505 -25.18 3.37 13.89
C GLU A 505 -24.31 4.61 13.67
N ASN A 506 -24.87 5.68 13.10
CA ASN A 506 -24.19 6.97 12.94
C ASN A 506 -22.87 6.85 12.18
N ILE A 507 -22.96 6.52 10.89
CA ILE A 507 -21.80 6.24 10.04
C ILE A 507 -21.80 7.16 8.83
N LEU A 508 -20.66 7.81 8.59
CA LEU A 508 -20.44 8.70 7.45
C LEU A 508 -19.45 8.07 6.49
N ILE A 509 -19.84 7.92 5.22
CA ILE A 509 -18.98 7.48 4.11
C ILE A 509 -18.94 8.59 3.06
N GLU A 510 -17.83 9.34 3.01
CA GLU A 510 -17.77 10.60 2.26
C GLU A 510 -16.51 10.77 1.39
N GLY A 511 -16.63 11.27 0.17
CA GLY A 511 -15.46 11.74 -0.60
C GLY A 511 -14.48 10.65 -1.04
N ASN A 512 -14.84 9.37 -0.93
CA ASN A 512 -13.95 8.25 -1.30
C ASN A 512 -13.94 8.06 -2.82
N VAL A 513 -12.80 7.64 -3.37
CA VAL A 513 -12.65 7.22 -4.76
C VAL A 513 -12.55 5.69 -4.80
N ILE A 514 -13.52 5.02 -5.43
CA ILE A 514 -13.61 3.57 -5.48
C ILE A 514 -13.68 3.11 -6.93
N GLN A 515 -12.66 2.40 -7.40
CA GLN A 515 -12.55 2.04 -8.81
C GLN A 515 -12.04 0.63 -9.06
N LYS A 516 -12.43 0.02 -10.20
CA LYS A 516 -11.89 -1.26 -10.68
C LYS A 516 -12.02 -2.39 -9.65
N CYS A 517 -13.09 -2.37 -8.87
CA CYS A 517 -13.34 -3.37 -7.83
C CYS A 517 -14.16 -4.51 -8.42
N ALA A 518 -13.78 -5.75 -8.12
CA ALA A 518 -14.51 -6.90 -8.62
C ALA A 518 -15.88 -7.09 -7.93
N ILE A 519 -16.10 -6.37 -6.84
CA ILE A 519 -17.25 -6.38 -5.96
C ILE A 519 -18.00 -5.04 -5.97
N ASP A 520 -19.08 -4.91 -5.18
CA ASP A 520 -19.81 -3.65 -5.02
C ASP A 520 -18.85 -2.56 -4.50
N ALA A 521 -19.13 -1.27 -4.73
CA ALA A 521 -18.31 -0.21 -4.15
C ALA A 521 -18.57 -0.11 -2.64
N ILE A 522 -19.85 -0.01 -2.28
CA ILE A 522 -20.31 0.17 -0.90
C ILE A 522 -21.46 -0.80 -0.62
N SER A 523 -21.36 -1.59 0.44
CA SER A 523 -22.43 -2.49 0.90
C SER A 523 -22.78 -2.18 2.34
N ILE A 524 -24.05 -1.86 2.61
CA ILE A 524 -24.57 -1.48 3.92
C ILE A 524 -25.56 -2.52 4.42
N VAL A 525 -25.19 -3.23 5.48
CA VAL A 525 -26.02 -4.24 6.13
C VAL A 525 -26.20 -3.91 7.61
N ALA A 526 -27.36 -4.22 8.17
CA ALA A 526 -27.61 -4.15 9.62
C ALA A 526 -27.29 -2.78 10.25
N SER A 527 -27.59 -1.69 9.55
CA SER A 527 -27.19 -0.33 9.93
C SER A 527 -28.34 0.66 10.01
N LYS A 528 -28.23 1.69 10.85
CA LYS A 528 -29.12 2.87 10.88
C LYS A 528 -28.31 4.16 10.93
N ASP A 529 -28.95 5.26 10.53
CA ASP A 529 -28.33 6.59 10.51
C ASP A 529 -27.01 6.63 9.74
N VAL A 530 -27.00 6.01 8.55
CA VAL A 530 -25.84 6.02 7.64
C VAL A 530 -25.99 7.14 6.61
N ILE A 531 -24.92 7.90 6.37
CA ILE A 531 -24.84 8.91 5.29
C ILE A 531 -23.74 8.50 4.32
N ILE A 532 -24.10 8.40 3.04
CA ILE A 532 -23.17 8.10 1.95
C ILE A 532 -23.22 9.25 0.96
N ARG A 533 -22.13 10.01 0.87
CA ARG A 533 -22.11 11.18 -0.02
C ARG A 533 -20.81 11.51 -0.69
N ASP A 534 -20.89 12.22 -1.81
CA ASP A 534 -19.73 12.78 -2.50
C ASP A 534 -18.64 11.76 -2.87
N ASN A 535 -18.97 10.46 -2.92
CA ASN A 535 -18.04 9.42 -3.33
C ASN A 535 -18.00 9.35 -4.88
N ASN A 536 -16.82 9.06 -5.43
CA ASN A 536 -16.61 8.82 -6.84
C ASN A 536 -16.41 7.32 -7.09
N ILE A 537 -17.34 6.69 -7.80
CA ILE A 537 -17.42 5.25 -8.00
C ILE A 537 -17.38 4.95 -9.49
N SER A 538 -16.46 4.08 -9.93
CA SER A 538 -16.33 3.66 -11.33
C SER A 538 -15.85 2.22 -11.45
N ASP A 539 -16.15 1.52 -12.56
CA ASP A 539 -15.62 0.18 -12.86
C ASP A 539 -15.77 -0.86 -11.72
N VAL A 540 -16.87 -0.80 -10.97
CA VAL A 540 -17.17 -1.78 -9.90
C VAL A 540 -18.04 -2.93 -10.43
N ASN A 541 -18.18 -4.00 -9.64
CA ASN A 541 -18.94 -5.19 -10.04
C ASN A 541 -18.45 -5.84 -11.33
N SER A 542 -17.12 -5.88 -11.53
CA SER A 542 -16.54 -6.42 -12.76
C SER A 542 -16.69 -7.94 -12.92
N ILE A 543 -17.14 -8.65 -11.88
CA ILE A 543 -17.44 -10.09 -11.88
C ILE A 543 -18.93 -10.30 -11.62
N ASP A 544 -19.58 -11.18 -12.38
CA ASP A 544 -20.97 -11.58 -12.14
C ASP A 544 -21.03 -12.77 -11.16
N SER A 545 -21.61 -12.56 -9.98
CA SER A 545 -21.85 -13.61 -8.99
C SER A 545 -23.19 -13.44 -8.29
N SER A 546 -24.26 -13.85 -8.96
CA SER A 546 -25.63 -13.80 -8.41
C SER A 546 -25.87 -14.57 -7.10
N THR A 547 -24.95 -15.44 -6.68
CA THR A 547 -25.09 -16.25 -5.45
C THR A 547 -24.23 -15.75 -4.29
N ALA A 548 -23.39 -14.73 -4.51
CA ALA A 548 -22.53 -14.18 -3.46
C ALA A 548 -23.36 -13.70 -2.25
N GLY A 549 -23.01 -14.17 -1.05
CA GLY A 549 -23.69 -13.85 0.20
C GLY A 549 -25.13 -14.37 0.36
N SER A 550 -25.60 -15.25 -0.52
CA SER A 550 -26.96 -15.80 -0.46
C SER A 550 -27.30 -16.59 0.82
N SER A 551 -26.31 -17.19 1.50
CA SER A 551 -26.52 -17.83 2.82
C SER A 551 -26.98 -16.82 3.87
N TYR A 552 -26.66 -15.54 3.68
CA TYR A 552 -26.96 -14.43 4.58
C TYR A 552 -28.13 -13.56 4.08
N GLY A 553 -28.81 -13.97 3.01
CA GLY A 553 -29.90 -13.20 2.40
C GLY A 553 -29.43 -11.88 1.81
N LEU A 554 -28.15 -11.79 1.45
CA LEU A 554 -27.56 -10.62 0.82
C LEU A 554 -27.70 -10.69 -0.71
N GLY A 555 -27.54 -9.54 -1.36
CA GLY A 555 -27.51 -9.41 -2.81
C GLY A 555 -26.21 -8.76 -3.27
N PHE A 556 -25.83 -9.03 -4.50
CA PHE A 556 -24.57 -8.59 -5.12
C PHE A 556 -24.86 -7.97 -6.49
N GLY A 557 -24.02 -7.01 -6.92
CA GLY A 557 -24.08 -6.42 -8.24
C GLY A 557 -24.74 -5.03 -8.28
N GLN A 558 -24.60 -4.25 -7.21
CA GLN A 558 -25.04 -2.84 -7.16
C GLN A 558 -23.83 -1.96 -6.80
N PRO A 559 -23.62 -0.78 -7.41
CA PRO A 559 -22.52 0.09 -7.00
C PRO A 559 -22.61 0.46 -5.51
N ILE A 560 -23.83 0.75 -5.03
CA ILE A 560 -24.13 0.94 -3.61
C ILE A 560 -25.32 0.05 -3.24
N ALA A 561 -25.11 -0.92 -2.34
CA ALA A 561 -26.15 -1.81 -1.83
C ALA A 561 -26.56 -1.39 -0.41
N VAL A 562 -27.87 -1.27 -0.15
CA VAL A 562 -28.42 -1.02 1.19
C VAL A 562 -29.43 -2.12 1.53
N ILE A 563 -29.09 -2.94 2.52
CA ILE A 563 -29.79 -4.17 2.85
C ILE A 563 -30.18 -4.14 4.32
N GLN A 564 -31.49 -4.22 4.60
CA GLN A 564 -32.06 -4.18 5.95
C GLN A 564 -31.48 -3.04 6.81
N SER A 565 -31.29 -1.86 6.22
CA SER A 565 -30.60 -0.72 6.82
C SER A 565 -31.29 0.61 6.51
N ASP A 566 -31.00 1.65 7.29
CA ASP A 566 -31.43 3.03 7.05
C ASP A 566 -30.23 3.89 6.63
N ALA A 567 -30.21 4.32 5.36
CA ALA A 567 -29.12 5.11 4.80
C ALA A 567 -29.64 6.26 3.91
N ILE A 568 -28.97 7.40 3.97
CA ILE A 568 -29.13 8.54 3.06
C ILE A 568 -28.00 8.49 2.03
N ILE A 569 -28.36 8.50 0.75
CA ILE A 569 -27.41 8.50 -0.37
C ILE A 569 -27.58 9.81 -1.13
N GLU A 570 -26.56 10.65 -1.16
CA GLU A 570 -26.61 11.98 -1.80
C GLU A 570 -25.32 12.30 -2.55
N SER A 571 -25.40 12.98 -3.69
CA SER A 571 -24.23 13.56 -4.39
C SER A 571 -23.07 12.61 -4.75
N ASN A 572 -23.27 11.29 -4.72
CA ASN A 572 -22.26 10.33 -5.19
C ASN A 572 -22.19 10.35 -6.72
N ALA A 573 -20.99 10.50 -7.26
CA ALA A 573 -20.72 10.33 -8.67
C ALA A 573 -20.52 8.85 -8.95
N ILE A 574 -21.57 8.18 -9.43
CA ILE A 574 -21.48 6.79 -9.86
C ILE A 574 -21.37 6.83 -11.38
N THR A 575 -20.18 6.62 -11.89
CA THR A 575 -19.99 6.29 -13.29
C THR A 575 -20.27 4.80 -13.40
N GLU A 576 -21.55 4.44 -13.60
CA GLU A 576 -21.88 3.10 -14.11
C GLU A 576 -21.32 2.98 -15.53
N LEU A 577 -21.57 1.88 -16.23
CA LEU A 577 -21.29 1.75 -17.67
C LEU A 577 -22.19 2.71 -18.50
N GLU A 578 -22.25 4.00 -18.15
CA GLU A 578 -23.16 5.06 -18.63
C GLU A 578 -22.70 5.72 -19.93
N ASP A 579 -21.52 5.37 -20.43
CA ASP A 579 -21.11 5.68 -21.80
C ASP A 579 -21.79 4.72 -22.80
N MET A 580 -23.12 4.65 -22.72
CA MET A 580 -23.95 3.82 -23.58
C MET A 580 -24.03 4.40 -24.99
N LEU A 581 -23.42 3.71 -25.95
CA LEU A 581 -23.60 3.90 -27.37
C LEU A 581 -25.09 3.85 -27.73
N GLU A 582 -25.57 4.86 -28.47
CA GLU A 582 -26.79 4.66 -29.25
C GLU A 582 -26.45 3.81 -30.47
N VAL A 583 -27.04 2.61 -30.53
CA VAL A 583 -26.80 1.65 -31.62
C VAL A 583 -28.01 1.60 -32.53
N SER A 584 -27.82 1.91 -33.81
CA SER A 584 -28.87 1.86 -34.82
C SER A 584 -28.42 1.17 -36.10
N VAL A 585 -29.39 0.72 -36.91
CA VAL A 585 -29.13 0.08 -38.21
C VAL A 585 -29.87 0.84 -39.28
N THR A 586 -29.15 1.35 -40.29
CA THR A 586 -29.72 2.19 -41.35
C THR A 586 -29.51 1.58 -42.73
N SER A 587 -30.48 1.80 -43.63
CA SER A 587 -30.39 1.42 -45.04
C SER A 587 -29.77 2.55 -45.85
N GLY A 588 -28.75 2.25 -46.67
CA GLY A 588 -27.98 3.26 -47.41
C GLY A 588 -26.86 3.90 -46.57
N LYS A 589 -25.91 4.57 -47.24
CA LYS A 589 -24.75 5.22 -46.59
C LYS A 589 -25.23 6.32 -45.62
N PRO A 590 -24.85 6.28 -44.33
CA PRO A 590 -25.30 7.26 -43.34
C PRO A 590 -24.69 8.64 -43.61
N ASN A 591 -25.43 9.70 -43.25
CA ASN A 591 -25.03 11.09 -43.49
C ASN A 591 -24.15 11.62 -42.34
N ILE A 592 -22.94 11.09 -42.23
CA ILE A 592 -21.92 11.45 -41.23
C ILE A 592 -20.88 12.35 -41.92
N SER A 593 -20.43 13.45 -41.29
CA SER A 593 -19.39 14.32 -41.87
C SER A 593 -18.06 13.57 -42.01
N GLU A 594 -17.51 13.47 -43.22
CA GLU A 594 -16.34 12.65 -43.54
C GLU A 594 -15.03 13.46 -43.47
N ASP A 595 -14.24 13.31 -42.39
CA ASP A 595 -12.86 13.84 -42.35
C ASP A 595 -11.78 12.74 -42.19
N ILE A 596 -12.12 11.53 -41.73
CA ILE A 596 -11.19 10.38 -41.68
C ILE A 596 -11.80 9.13 -42.33
N ALA A 597 -11.33 8.93 -43.57
CA ALA A 597 -11.32 7.73 -44.43
C ALA A 597 -12.59 6.91 -44.71
N TYR A 598 -12.82 6.66 -46.01
CA TYR A 598 -13.72 5.68 -46.64
C TYR A 598 -12.92 4.86 -47.66
N VAL A 599 -13.11 3.53 -47.76
CA VAL A 599 -12.55 2.73 -48.87
C VAL A 599 -13.52 1.68 -49.41
N ASN A 600 -13.64 1.57 -50.74
CA ASN A 600 -14.26 0.48 -51.49
C ASN A 600 -13.47 0.31 -52.82
N PRO A 601 -13.02 -0.91 -53.21
CA PRO A 601 -13.82 -1.71 -54.15
C PRO A 601 -13.78 -3.23 -53.87
N ALA A 602 -14.88 -3.72 -53.28
CA ALA A 602 -15.46 -5.08 -53.26
C ALA A 602 -14.55 -6.32 -53.35
N ASP A 603 -14.27 -6.93 -52.18
CA ASP A 603 -14.05 -8.38 -52.04
C ASP A 603 -15.26 -8.99 -51.28
N THR A 604 -15.94 -9.98 -51.88
CA THR A 604 -17.20 -10.54 -51.37
C THR A 604 -17.04 -11.45 -50.14
N ASN A 605 -15.82 -11.70 -49.66
CA ASN A 605 -15.59 -12.71 -48.62
C ASN A 605 -15.96 -12.27 -47.18
N GLY A 606 -16.10 -10.96 -46.91
CA GLY A 606 -16.49 -10.42 -45.59
C GLY A 606 -15.56 -10.75 -44.42
N LEU A 607 -15.71 -10.07 -43.28
CA LEU A 607 -15.08 -10.43 -41.99
C LEU A 607 -16.15 -10.77 -40.97
N ARG A 608 -16.08 -11.97 -40.39
CA ARG A 608 -17.09 -12.46 -39.46
C ARG A 608 -16.80 -11.98 -38.04
N PHE A 609 -17.75 -11.23 -37.50
CA PHE A 609 -17.85 -10.84 -36.10
C PHE A 609 -18.76 -11.85 -35.37
N TYR A 610 -18.19 -12.60 -34.43
CA TYR A 610 -18.84 -13.76 -33.82
C TYR A 610 -19.46 -13.46 -32.46
N TRP A 611 -20.69 -13.94 -32.25
CA TRP A 611 -21.35 -13.99 -30.95
C TRP A 611 -21.81 -15.43 -30.70
N ILE A 612 -20.87 -16.31 -30.34
CA ILE A 612 -21.10 -17.76 -30.20
C ILE A 612 -20.67 -18.29 -28.83
N GLU A 613 -21.30 -19.39 -28.42
CA GLU A 613 -21.00 -20.11 -27.18
C GLU A 613 -19.67 -20.86 -27.33
N GLY A 614 -18.75 -20.70 -26.39
CA GLY A 614 -17.55 -21.54 -26.25
C GLY A 614 -16.34 -21.28 -27.17
N ASP A 615 -16.44 -20.38 -28.16
CA ASP A 615 -15.37 -20.20 -29.19
C ASP A 615 -14.49 -18.95 -29.01
N GLY A 616 -14.58 -18.30 -27.85
CA GLY A 616 -13.78 -17.13 -27.46
C GLY A 616 -14.32 -15.79 -27.99
N ARG A 617 -14.24 -14.74 -27.17
CA ARG A 617 -14.62 -13.37 -27.54
C ARG A 617 -13.55 -12.82 -28.50
N ARG A 618 -13.91 -12.57 -29.76
CA ARG A 618 -12.99 -11.94 -30.74
C ARG A 618 -13.35 -10.46 -30.90
N ALA A 619 -12.37 -9.60 -30.67
CA ALA A 619 -12.46 -8.18 -30.96
C ALA A 619 -12.06 -7.96 -32.43
N LEU A 620 -12.83 -7.15 -33.15
CA LEU A 620 -12.53 -6.72 -34.51
C LEU A 620 -12.35 -5.21 -34.53
N GLY A 621 -11.38 -4.72 -35.29
CA GLY A 621 -11.07 -3.31 -35.31
C GLY A 621 -10.38 -2.83 -36.57
N GLN A 622 -10.10 -1.55 -36.58
CA GLN A 622 -9.46 -0.87 -37.70
C GLN A 622 -8.51 0.19 -37.16
N GLN A 623 -7.28 0.19 -37.67
CA GLN A 623 -6.34 1.29 -37.48
C GLN A 623 -6.62 2.40 -38.47
N PHE A 624 -6.43 3.64 -38.04
CA PHE A 624 -6.59 4.83 -38.87
C PHE A 624 -5.68 5.95 -38.35
N GLN A 625 -5.37 6.91 -39.22
CA GLN A 625 -4.56 8.07 -38.88
C GLN A 625 -5.44 9.33 -38.83
N VAL A 626 -5.23 10.16 -37.81
CA VAL A 626 -5.85 11.48 -37.67
C VAL A 626 -4.81 12.51 -38.09
N GLU A 627 -5.03 13.15 -39.24
CA GLU A 627 -4.11 14.15 -39.80
C GLU A 627 -4.34 15.56 -39.22
N ASN A 628 -5.60 15.90 -38.92
CA ASN A 628 -5.99 17.12 -38.23
C ASN A 628 -6.84 16.75 -37.01
N ALA A 629 -6.67 17.46 -35.90
CA ALA A 629 -7.46 17.19 -34.70
C ALA A 629 -8.96 17.39 -34.98
N LEU A 630 -9.78 16.43 -34.56
CA LEU A 630 -11.22 16.44 -34.76
C LEU A 630 -11.94 15.97 -33.50
N THR A 631 -13.22 16.33 -33.41
CA THR A 631 -14.15 15.73 -32.45
C THR A 631 -15.04 14.75 -33.21
N ALA A 632 -15.09 13.51 -32.73
CA ALA A 632 -15.93 12.45 -33.27
C ALA A 632 -17.07 12.13 -32.28
N THR A 633 -18.26 11.86 -32.80
CA THR A 633 -19.44 11.44 -32.04
C THR A 633 -20.13 10.21 -32.66
N GLN A 634 -19.74 9.80 -33.86
CA GLN A 634 -20.39 8.69 -34.58
C GLN A 634 -19.38 7.84 -35.35
N LEU A 635 -19.55 6.51 -35.26
CA LEU A 635 -18.85 5.50 -36.05
C LEU A 635 -19.89 4.62 -36.76
N ALA A 636 -19.80 4.46 -38.08
CA ALA A 636 -20.66 3.57 -38.83
C ALA A 636 -19.86 2.49 -39.56
N LEU A 637 -20.32 1.24 -39.51
CA LEU A 637 -19.70 0.07 -40.15
C LEU A 637 -20.62 -0.54 -41.20
N GLU A 638 -20.10 -0.84 -42.39
CA GLU A 638 -20.89 -1.41 -43.47
C GLU A 638 -21.06 -2.94 -43.30
N ILE A 639 -22.29 -3.42 -43.49
CA ILE A 639 -22.66 -4.82 -43.26
C ILE A 639 -22.78 -5.58 -44.59
N ASN A 640 -22.06 -6.69 -44.69
CA ASN A 640 -22.06 -7.58 -45.85
C ASN A 640 -23.25 -8.55 -45.83
N SER A 641 -23.47 -9.23 -44.70
CA SER A 641 -24.58 -10.17 -44.52
C SER A 641 -24.75 -10.52 -43.03
N SER A 642 -25.91 -11.03 -42.65
CA SER A 642 -26.16 -11.59 -41.31
C SER A 642 -27.12 -12.78 -41.37
N THR A 643 -27.27 -13.53 -40.29
CA THR A 643 -28.31 -14.55 -40.12
C THR A 643 -29.60 -13.93 -39.59
N SER A 644 -30.73 -14.25 -40.23
CA SER A 644 -32.07 -13.84 -39.82
C SER A 644 -32.47 -14.38 -38.44
N ASN A 645 -33.01 -13.50 -37.59
CA ASN A 645 -33.60 -13.70 -36.25
C ASN A 645 -32.62 -13.62 -35.06
N SER A 646 -32.62 -12.47 -34.39
CA SER A 646 -32.11 -12.31 -33.01
C SER A 646 -33.25 -11.87 -32.09
N ASP A 647 -33.89 -12.85 -31.44
CA ASP A 647 -34.89 -12.64 -30.39
C ASP A 647 -34.29 -12.12 -29.06
N LEU A 648 -33.04 -11.63 -29.06
CA LEU A 648 -32.31 -11.20 -27.87
C LEU A 648 -31.37 -10.02 -28.18
N ALA A 649 -31.26 -9.09 -27.24
CA ALA A 649 -30.39 -7.92 -27.31
C ALA A 649 -28.91 -8.32 -27.20
N CYS A 650 -28.03 -7.74 -28.03
CA CYS A 650 -26.61 -8.10 -28.10
C CYS A 650 -25.72 -6.98 -27.53
N PRO A 651 -25.20 -7.11 -26.29
CA PRO A 651 -24.33 -6.09 -25.71
C PRO A 651 -22.91 -6.16 -26.30
N LEU A 652 -22.36 -5.00 -26.65
CA LEU A 652 -21.05 -4.81 -27.24
C LEU A 652 -20.25 -3.73 -26.50
N ARG A 653 -18.93 -3.75 -26.69
CA ARG A 653 -17.98 -2.74 -26.23
C ARG A 653 -17.22 -2.21 -27.44
N LEU A 654 -17.24 -0.89 -27.63
CA LEU A 654 -16.45 -0.14 -28.59
C LEU A 654 -15.31 0.54 -27.84
N THR A 655 -14.09 0.20 -28.18
CA THR A 655 -12.89 0.78 -27.56
C THR A 655 -12.11 1.53 -28.63
N PHE A 656 -11.87 2.81 -28.42
CA PHE A 656 -10.88 3.58 -29.16
C PHE A 656 -9.55 3.50 -28.43
N SER A 657 -8.46 3.27 -29.16
CA SER A 657 -7.13 3.21 -28.59
C SER A 657 -6.13 3.95 -29.48
N ARG A 658 -5.03 4.43 -28.89
CA ARG A 658 -3.83 4.77 -29.67
C ARG A 658 -3.14 3.48 -30.08
N CYS A 659 -2.67 3.47 -31.33
CA CYS A 659 -2.00 2.34 -31.93
C CYS A 659 -0.63 2.78 -32.45
N SER A 660 0.41 1.96 -32.29
CA SER A 660 1.72 2.26 -32.87
C SER A 660 1.74 1.96 -34.37
N GLN A 661 2.39 2.82 -35.14
CA GLN A 661 2.53 2.64 -36.58
C GLN A 661 3.20 1.29 -36.89
N GLY A 662 2.46 0.37 -37.51
CA GLY A 662 3.01 -0.94 -37.92
C GLY A 662 2.87 -2.11 -36.92
N SER A 663 2.22 -1.93 -35.75
CA SER A 663 1.74 -3.05 -34.91
C SER A 663 0.22 -3.25 -35.05
N PRO A 664 -0.36 -4.47 -35.02
CA PRO A 664 -1.81 -4.71 -35.00
C PRO A 664 -2.45 -4.54 -33.60
N GLU A 665 -1.65 -4.31 -32.56
CA GLU A 665 -2.10 -4.30 -31.16
C GLU A 665 -2.59 -2.89 -30.73
N PRO A 666 -3.80 -2.77 -30.17
CA PRO A 666 -4.21 -1.61 -29.39
C PRO A 666 -3.28 -1.43 -28.18
N ARG A 667 -2.79 -0.22 -27.91
CA ARG A 667 -1.77 0.02 -26.85
C ARG A 667 -2.23 0.90 -25.70
N GLU A 668 -3.07 1.88 -25.98
CA GLU A 668 -3.57 2.82 -24.98
C GLU A 668 -5.03 3.09 -25.26
N GLU A 669 -5.91 2.65 -24.37
CA GLU A 669 -7.34 2.93 -24.45
C GLU A 669 -7.61 4.43 -24.22
N ILE A 670 -8.28 5.07 -25.19
CA ILE A 670 -8.61 6.51 -25.18
C ILE A 670 -10.03 6.71 -24.67
N ALA A 671 -10.93 5.86 -25.12
CA ALA A 671 -12.33 5.88 -24.72
C ALA A 671 -12.92 4.50 -24.95
N THR A 672 -13.74 4.05 -24.01
CA THR A 672 -14.53 2.84 -24.16
C THR A 672 -15.98 3.17 -23.94
N TYR A 673 -16.79 2.74 -24.89
CA TYR A 673 -18.22 2.91 -24.90
C TYR A 673 -18.88 1.53 -24.93
N TYR A 674 -20.00 1.38 -24.22
CA TYR A 674 -20.76 0.13 -24.18
C TYR A 674 -22.05 0.30 -24.95
N GLY A 675 -22.55 -0.70 -25.67
CA GLY A 675 -23.75 -0.53 -26.48
C GLY A 675 -24.57 -1.80 -26.54
N VAL A 676 -25.82 -1.70 -26.99
CA VAL A 676 -26.66 -2.86 -27.19
C VAL A 676 -27.28 -2.80 -28.58
N ILE A 677 -27.03 -3.80 -29.41
CA ILE A 677 -27.80 -3.98 -30.66
C ILE A 677 -29.23 -4.40 -30.25
N PRO A 678 -30.27 -3.61 -30.57
CA PRO A 678 -31.63 -3.89 -30.12
C PRO A 678 -32.24 -5.16 -30.72
N GLU A 679 -33.15 -5.78 -29.97
CA GLU A 679 -33.95 -6.91 -30.44
C GLU A 679 -34.74 -6.58 -31.71
N GLY A 680 -34.82 -7.53 -32.64
CA GLY A 680 -35.63 -7.37 -33.86
C GLY A 680 -35.05 -6.44 -34.94
N SER A 681 -33.80 -5.98 -34.81
CA SER A 681 -33.15 -5.02 -35.73
C SER A 681 -32.95 -5.51 -37.19
N ASN A 682 -33.32 -6.75 -37.53
CA ASN A 682 -33.30 -7.35 -38.89
C ASN A 682 -32.15 -6.83 -39.78
N ILE A 683 -30.92 -7.21 -39.42
CA ILE A 683 -29.71 -6.75 -40.10
C ILE A 683 -29.57 -7.46 -41.46
N HIS A 684 -29.51 -6.69 -42.55
CA HIS A 684 -29.41 -7.18 -43.93
C HIS A 684 -28.13 -6.69 -44.63
N SER A 685 -27.82 -7.30 -45.78
CA SER A 685 -26.72 -6.85 -46.63
C SER A 685 -26.95 -5.42 -47.14
N ASN A 686 -25.87 -4.64 -47.24
CA ASN A 686 -25.87 -3.22 -47.66
C ASN A 686 -26.53 -2.24 -46.67
N GLN A 687 -26.64 -2.63 -45.39
CA GLN A 687 -26.99 -1.74 -44.29
C GLN A 687 -25.74 -1.30 -43.51
N TRP A 688 -25.90 -0.32 -42.63
CA TRP A 688 -24.83 0.21 -41.78
C TRP A 688 -25.19 0.07 -40.31
N LEU A 689 -24.25 -0.45 -39.50
CA LEU A 689 -24.31 -0.42 -38.04
C LEU A 689 -23.75 0.92 -37.58
N CYS A 690 -24.60 1.80 -37.06
CA CYS A 690 -24.23 3.12 -36.58
C CYS A 690 -24.12 3.10 -35.06
N LEU A 691 -23.01 3.61 -34.54
CA LEU A 691 -22.67 3.72 -33.13
C LEU A 691 -22.46 5.19 -32.81
N GLU A 692 -23.36 5.79 -32.05
CA GLU A 692 -23.22 7.17 -31.57
C GLU A 692 -22.67 7.14 -30.14
N PHE A 693 -21.67 7.97 -29.85
CA PHE A 693 -20.98 8.07 -28.56
C PHE A 693 -20.82 9.53 -28.13
N PRO A 694 -20.61 9.78 -26.82
CA PRO A 694 -20.14 11.08 -26.32
C PRO A 694 -18.95 11.64 -27.11
N GLU A 695 -18.75 12.96 -27.08
CA GLU A 695 -17.70 13.63 -27.85
C GLU A 695 -16.30 13.05 -27.58
N LEU A 696 -15.74 12.40 -28.61
CA LEU A 696 -14.39 11.85 -28.63
C LEU A 696 -13.45 12.82 -29.33
N ASN A 697 -12.60 13.50 -28.56
CA ASN A 697 -11.58 14.37 -29.12
C ASN A 697 -10.35 13.55 -29.56
N LEU A 698 -10.11 13.50 -30.87
CA LEU A 698 -8.95 12.84 -31.46
C LEU A 698 -7.96 13.90 -31.95
N GLY A 699 -6.80 13.97 -31.30
CA GLY A 699 -5.67 14.77 -31.77
C GLY A 699 -4.97 14.16 -32.97
N VAL A 700 -3.94 14.84 -33.50
CA VAL A 700 -3.11 14.30 -34.59
C VAL A 700 -2.36 13.06 -34.10
N GLY A 701 -2.49 11.93 -34.80
CA GLY A 701 -1.87 10.66 -34.36
C GLY A 701 -2.40 9.40 -35.04
N ASN A 702 -1.93 8.24 -34.58
CA ASN A 702 -2.38 6.92 -35.04
C ASN A 702 -3.31 6.29 -34.00
N TYR A 703 -4.47 5.87 -34.47
CA TYR A 703 -5.56 5.40 -33.67
C TYR A 703 -6.07 4.06 -34.18
N CYS A 704 -6.82 3.38 -33.35
CA CYS A 704 -7.60 2.22 -33.71
C CYS A 704 -8.93 2.26 -32.95
N PHE A 705 -9.96 1.68 -33.54
CA PHE A 705 -11.14 1.27 -32.78
C PHE A 705 -11.26 -0.25 -32.81
N THR A 706 -11.76 -0.85 -31.75
CA THR A 706 -12.12 -2.28 -31.66
C THR A 706 -13.53 -2.43 -31.14
N ILE A 707 -14.24 -3.43 -31.65
CA ILE A 707 -15.57 -3.81 -31.20
C ILE A 707 -15.55 -5.27 -30.77
N GLU A 708 -16.12 -5.55 -29.61
CA GLU A 708 -16.29 -6.90 -29.08
C GLU A 708 -17.68 -7.09 -28.44
N PHE A 709 -18.13 -8.33 -28.31
CA PHE A 709 -19.34 -8.64 -27.54
C PHE A 709 -18.97 -8.95 -26.08
N VAL A 710 -19.63 -8.29 -25.13
CA VAL A 710 -19.30 -8.38 -23.69
C VAL A 710 -19.95 -9.57 -22.98
N LYS A 711 -20.91 -10.26 -23.62
CA LYS A 711 -21.55 -11.49 -23.11
C LYS A 711 -21.36 -12.65 -24.09
N SER A 712 -21.30 -13.87 -23.57
CA SER A 712 -21.32 -15.11 -24.37
C SER A 712 -22.60 -15.22 -25.20
N GLY A 713 -22.47 -15.60 -26.47
CA GLY A 713 -23.60 -15.75 -27.40
C GLY A 713 -24.10 -17.19 -27.52
N PHE A 714 -25.00 -17.44 -28.47
CA PHE A 714 -25.55 -18.77 -28.77
C PHE A 714 -24.97 -19.31 -30.09
N SER A 715 -24.88 -20.64 -30.22
CA SER A 715 -24.36 -21.29 -31.43
C SER A 715 -25.09 -20.82 -32.71
N GLY A 716 -24.33 -20.45 -33.74
CA GLY A 716 -24.85 -20.15 -35.09
C GLY A 716 -25.17 -18.68 -35.40
N ARG A 717 -24.78 -17.72 -34.56
CA ARG A 717 -25.03 -16.27 -34.77
C ARG A 717 -23.74 -15.49 -35.07
N SER A 718 -23.73 -14.71 -36.16
CA SER A 718 -22.61 -13.82 -36.52
C SER A 718 -23.05 -12.63 -37.38
N ILE A 719 -22.43 -11.48 -37.18
CA ILE A 719 -22.53 -10.31 -38.08
C ILE A 719 -21.35 -10.37 -39.04
N VAL A 720 -21.57 -10.21 -40.34
CA VAL A 720 -20.48 -10.18 -41.34
C VAL A 720 -20.29 -8.75 -41.81
N LEU A 721 -19.16 -8.14 -41.47
CA LEU A 721 -18.78 -6.80 -41.90
C LEU A 721 -18.18 -6.84 -43.32
N ASN A 722 -18.44 -5.80 -44.11
CA ASN A 722 -17.78 -5.61 -45.40
C ASN A 722 -16.31 -5.23 -45.19
N VAL A 723 -15.44 -5.78 -46.06
CA VAL A 723 -14.00 -5.53 -46.00
C VAL A 723 -13.44 -5.14 -47.36
N GLY A 724 -12.41 -4.31 -47.35
CA GLY A 724 -11.65 -3.89 -48.52
C GLY A 724 -10.54 -4.86 -48.92
N SER A 725 -9.99 -4.63 -50.13
CA SER A 725 -8.74 -5.24 -50.60
C SER A 725 -7.58 -4.91 -49.66
N ALA A 726 -6.73 -5.89 -49.33
CA ALA A 726 -5.54 -5.68 -48.49
C ALA A 726 -4.49 -4.73 -49.12
N VAL A 727 -4.66 -4.36 -50.39
CA VAL A 727 -3.69 -3.62 -51.20
C VAL A 727 -4.08 -2.13 -51.36
N ASP A 728 -5.34 -1.75 -51.08
CA ASP A 728 -5.91 -0.45 -51.49
C ASP A 728 -6.36 0.46 -50.33
N ALA A 729 -5.73 0.37 -49.15
CA ALA A 729 -6.00 1.30 -48.05
C ALA A 729 -5.49 2.72 -48.40
N TYR A 730 -6.31 3.50 -49.10
CA TYR A 730 -6.15 4.96 -49.12
C TYR A 730 -6.13 5.43 -47.66
N SER A 731 -5.10 6.21 -47.30
CA SER A 731 -4.80 6.74 -45.95
C SER A 731 -4.49 5.73 -44.82
N GLY A 732 -3.77 4.65 -45.11
CA GLY A 732 -2.88 4.00 -44.12
C GLY A 732 -3.51 3.10 -43.05
N GLY A 733 -4.82 2.84 -43.11
CA GLY A 733 -5.49 1.98 -42.13
C GLY A 733 -5.32 0.47 -42.37
N LYS A 734 -5.09 -0.31 -41.31
CA LYS A 734 -5.08 -1.79 -41.34
C LYS A 734 -6.19 -2.36 -40.46
N GLY A 735 -6.92 -3.34 -40.98
CA GLY A 735 -7.85 -4.12 -40.15
C GLY A 735 -7.08 -4.92 -39.10
N ILE A 736 -7.64 -5.06 -37.90
CA ILE A 736 -7.04 -5.80 -36.81
C ILE A 736 -8.08 -6.74 -36.19
N GLN A 737 -7.62 -7.88 -35.69
CA GLN A 737 -8.47 -8.84 -35.00
C GLN A 737 -7.71 -9.49 -33.84
N SER A 738 -8.40 -9.69 -32.71
CA SER A 738 -7.88 -10.55 -31.65
C SER A 738 -8.09 -12.03 -32.02
N PRO A 739 -7.15 -12.92 -31.69
CA PRO A 739 -7.31 -14.36 -31.84
C PRO A 739 -8.31 -14.93 -30.82
N GLY A 740 -9.01 -16.00 -31.19
CA GLY A 740 -9.86 -16.74 -30.26
C GLY A 740 -9.07 -17.81 -29.48
N ASN A 741 -9.34 -17.93 -28.18
CA ASN A 741 -9.09 -19.00 -27.19
C ASN A 741 -7.80 -19.86 -27.21
N SER A 742 -6.75 -19.57 -27.99
CA SER A 742 -5.48 -20.34 -27.85
C SER A 742 -4.18 -19.70 -28.38
N LEU A 743 -4.16 -18.43 -28.80
CA LEU A 743 -2.94 -17.71 -29.17
C LEU A 743 -3.07 -16.27 -28.67
N ASN A 744 -2.07 -15.69 -28.02
CA ASN A 744 -2.18 -14.37 -27.35
C ASN A 744 -1.80 -13.16 -28.22
N GLU A 745 -1.80 -13.27 -29.56
CA GLU A 745 -1.25 -12.23 -30.45
C GLU A 745 -2.29 -11.63 -31.41
N TRP A 746 -2.45 -10.30 -31.40
CA TRP A 746 -3.25 -9.58 -32.39
C TRP A 746 -2.71 -9.76 -33.80
N LYS A 747 -3.60 -9.87 -34.78
CA LYS A 747 -3.22 -10.10 -36.18
C LYS A 747 -3.74 -9.01 -37.08
N TYR A 748 -2.92 -8.63 -38.06
CA TYR A 748 -3.39 -7.84 -39.17
C TYR A 748 -4.40 -8.64 -40.00
N GLY A 749 -5.57 -8.04 -40.20
CA GLY A 749 -6.68 -8.55 -40.99
C GLY A 749 -6.94 -7.67 -42.21
N ARG A 750 -8.05 -7.95 -42.89
CA ARG A 750 -8.53 -7.13 -44.01
C ARG A 750 -9.13 -5.83 -43.46
N PRO A 751 -8.91 -4.66 -44.10
CA PRO A 751 -9.52 -3.40 -43.66
C PRO A 751 -11.05 -3.49 -43.66
N ILE A 752 -11.69 -2.89 -42.65
CA ILE A 752 -13.15 -2.82 -42.51
C ILE A 752 -13.65 -1.55 -43.20
N ASN A 753 -14.79 -1.62 -43.89
CA ASN A 753 -15.45 -0.43 -44.43
C ASN A 753 -16.16 0.32 -43.28
N PHE A 754 -15.65 1.50 -42.92
CA PHE A 754 -16.19 2.35 -41.86
C PHE A 754 -16.30 3.82 -42.27
N ILE A 755 -17.06 4.60 -41.49
CA ILE A 755 -17.12 6.05 -41.52
C ILE A 755 -17.01 6.55 -40.07
N LEU A 756 -16.10 7.47 -39.79
CA LEU A 756 -15.99 8.16 -38.51
C LEU A 756 -16.31 9.64 -38.71
N SER A 757 -17.17 10.21 -37.87
CA SER A 757 -17.53 11.64 -37.89
C SER A 757 -16.31 12.54 -37.69
N GLY A 758 -16.26 13.66 -38.42
CA GLY A 758 -15.29 14.73 -38.21
C GLY A 758 -15.95 16.10 -38.10
N ILE A 759 -15.74 16.78 -36.98
CA ILE A 759 -15.92 18.23 -36.86
C ILE A 759 -14.54 18.80 -36.52
N GLU A 760 -13.94 19.56 -37.44
CA GLU A 760 -12.67 20.27 -37.18
C GLU A 760 -12.83 21.21 -35.97
N MET A 761 -11.96 21.06 -34.98
CA MET A 761 -11.97 21.93 -33.81
C MET A 761 -11.52 23.34 -34.20
N SER A 762 -12.45 24.30 -34.23
CA SER A 762 -12.12 25.72 -34.32
C SER A 762 -11.41 26.16 -33.04
N GLN A 763 -10.27 26.84 -33.17
CA GLN A 763 -9.50 27.33 -32.02
C GLN A 763 -10.32 28.24 -31.10
N GLY A 764 -10.74 27.72 -29.95
CA GLY A 764 -11.28 28.51 -28.85
C GLY A 764 -12.19 27.71 -27.92
N GLY A 765 -11.71 27.38 -26.71
CA GLY A 765 -12.55 26.88 -25.62
C GLY A 765 -11.88 25.79 -24.78
N SER A 766 -11.57 26.11 -23.54
CA SER A 766 -11.03 25.21 -22.52
C SER A 766 -12.08 24.22 -22.02
N GLY A 767 -11.98 22.96 -22.46
CA GLY A 767 -12.63 21.79 -21.85
C GLY A 767 -11.57 20.84 -21.30
N GLY A 768 -11.81 20.27 -20.11
CA GLY A 768 -10.88 19.40 -19.40
C GLY A 768 -10.58 18.10 -20.15
N VAL A 769 -9.33 17.90 -20.52
CA VAL A 769 -8.78 16.58 -20.85
C VAL A 769 -8.22 16.02 -19.55
N ALA A 770 -8.58 14.77 -19.22
CA ALA A 770 -7.99 14.05 -18.09
C ALA A 770 -6.45 14.05 -18.18
N PRO A 771 -5.74 14.12 -17.04
CA PRO A 771 -4.28 14.20 -17.03
C PRO A 771 -3.65 13.00 -17.78
N ARG A 772 -2.75 13.25 -18.74
CA ARG A 772 -2.08 12.15 -19.47
C ARG A 772 -1.00 11.54 -18.59
N MET A 773 -1.03 10.22 -18.44
CA MET A 773 -0.01 9.48 -17.68
C MET A 773 1.15 9.08 -18.61
N LEU A 774 2.30 9.73 -18.45
CA LEU A 774 3.53 9.42 -19.17
C LEU A 774 4.36 8.40 -18.36
N LYS A 775 4.04 7.11 -18.52
CA LYS A 775 4.73 6.05 -17.79
C LYS A 775 6.20 5.96 -18.21
N VAL A 776 7.14 6.01 -17.28
CA VAL A 776 8.58 5.81 -17.55
C VAL A 776 9.01 4.45 -17.00
N ASP A 777 9.59 3.60 -17.83
CA ASP A 777 10.18 2.32 -17.37
C ASP A 777 11.42 1.97 -18.20
N GLN A 778 12.61 2.13 -17.60
CA GLN A 778 13.88 1.81 -18.27
C GLN A 778 14.11 0.30 -18.47
N ARG A 779 13.33 -0.59 -17.82
CA ARG A 779 13.41 -2.05 -18.02
C ARG A 779 12.76 -2.49 -19.34
N GLY A 780 12.00 -1.60 -19.98
CA GLY A 780 11.21 -1.87 -21.18
C GLY A 780 9.72 -2.05 -20.89
N GLY A 781 8.89 -2.06 -21.94
CA GLY A 781 7.42 -2.21 -21.81
C GLY A 781 6.63 -0.89 -21.66
N SER A 782 7.32 0.25 -21.53
CA SER A 782 6.71 1.58 -21.65
C SER A 782 7.15 2.31 -22.92
N ILE A 783 6.37 3.29 -23.37
CA ILE A 783 6.73 4.20 -24.48
C ILE A 783 7.91 5.11 -24.14
N TYR A 784 8.09 5.45 -22.85
CA TYR A 784 9.22 6.23 -22.36
C TYR A 784 10.17 5.31 -21.61
N ALA A 785 11.28 4.95 -22.26
CA ALA A 785 12.38 4.21 -21.63
C ALA A 785 13.32 5.11 -20.81
N SER A 786 13.10 6.42 -20.84
CA SER A 786 13.93 7.43 -20.17
C SER A 786 13.08 8.58 -19.66
N LEU A 787 13.50 9.22 -18.57
CA LEU A 787 12.87 10.42 -18.00
C LEU A 787 12.92 11.57 -19.00
N SER A 788 14.05 11.74 -19.68
CA SER A 788 14.22 12.78 -20.69
C SER A 788 13.22 12.68 -21.83
N SER A 789 12.89 11.47 -22.30
CA SER A 789 11.88 11.29 -23.35
C SER A 789 10.46 11.58 -22.86
N ALA A 790 10.11 11.23 -21.62
CA ALA A 790 8.81 11.59 -21.05
C ALA A 790 8.65 13.10 -20.86
N VAL A 791 9.67 13.77 -20.34
CA VAL A 791 9.68 15.22 -20.19
C VAL A 791 9.57 15.93 -21.54
N ALA A 792 10.25 15.42 -22.57
CA ALA A 792 10.17 15.97 -23.93
C ALA A 792 8.74 15.97 -24.49
N ASP A 793 7.88 15.07 -24.02
CA ASP A 793 6.48 14.93 -24.46
C ASP A 793 5.46 15.50 -23.46
N ALA A 794 5.90 15.85 -22.25
CA ALA A 794 5.06 16.44 -21.21
C ALA A 794 4.44 17.78 -21.61
N LEU A 795 3.17 17.94 -21.27
CA LEU A 795 2.32 19.14 -21.42
C LEU A 795 1.70 19.48 -20.05
N PRO A 796 1.23 20.74 -19.86
CA PRO A 796 0.51 21.12 -18.65
C PRO A 796 -0.66 20.18 -18.33
N GLY A 797 -0.69 19.66 -17.10
CA GLY A 797 -1.68 18.71 -16.61
C GLY A 797 -1.28 17.25 -16.75
N ASP A 798 -0.12 16.93 -17.34
CA ASP A 798 0.35 15.55 -17.42
C ASP A 798 0.98 15.06 -16.11
N VAL A 799 1.02 13.75 -15.97
CA VAL A 799 1.74 13.05 -14.90
C VAL A 799 2.85 12.21 -15.52
N ILE A 800 4.12 12.55 -15.27
CA ILE A 800 5.27 11.69 -15.54
C ILE A 800 5.32 10.65 -14.42
N ASN A 801 4.98 9.41 -14.74
CA ASN A 801 4.80 8.34 -13.76
C ASN A 801 5.92 7.30 -13.88
N ILE A 802 6.90 7.36 -12.99
CA ILE A 802 8.05 6.45 -12.99
C ILE A 802 7.60 5.09 -12.46
N ALA A 803 7.84 4.01 -13.20
CA ALA A 803 7.36 2.69 -12.82
C ALA A 803 8.04 2.20 -11.52
N PRO A 804 7.30 1.63 -10.56
CA PRO A 804 7.92 1.04 -9.36
C PRO A 804 8.87 -0.12 -9.70
N GLY A 805 9.95 -0.22 -8.91
CA GLY A 805 11.10 -1.11 -9.09
C GLY A 805 11.91 -0.87 -10.37
N SER A 806 11.73 0.25 -11.08
CA SER A 806 12.38 0.48 -12.37
C SER A 806 13.70 1.22 -12.28
N GLY A 807 14.04 1.85 -11.16
CA GLY A 807 15.29 2.56 -10.94
C GLY A 807 16.43 1.67 -10.39
N PRO A 808 17.55 2.30 -9.97
CA PRO A 808 17.77 3.74 -10.01
C PRO A 808 17.92 4.26 -11.44
N TYR A 809 17.37 5.45 -11.72
CA TYR A 809 17.53 6.11 -13.01
C TYR A 809 18.85 6.88 -13.04
N ARG A 810 19.75 6.42 -13.90
CA ARG A 810 21.07 7.05 -14.13
C ARG A 810 20.96 8.08 -15.25
N GLU A 811 20.06 9.03 -15.11
CA GLU A 811 19.92 10.21 -15.97
C GLU A 811 19.34 11.37 -15.15
N PRO A 812 19.64 12.64 -15.47
CA PRO A 812 19.03 13.76 -14.77
C PRO A 812 17.56 13.93 -15.16
N LEU A 813 16.70 14.20 -14.19
CA LEU A 813 15.34 14.66 -14.42
C LEU A 813 15.34 16.17 -14.59
N TYR A 814 15.24 16.66 -15.82
CA TYR A 814 15.22 18.09 -16.10
C TYR A 814 13.91 18.55 -16.74
N VAL A 815 12.96 19.00 -15.89
CA VAL A 815 11.66 19.52 -16.34
C VAL A 815 11.76 21.01 -16.64
N ASN A 816 11.95 21.36 -17.91
CA ASN A 816 12.16 22.73 -18.38
C ASN A 816 10.92 23.39 -19.00
N LYS A 817 9.75 22.75 -18.90
CA LYS A 817 8.46 23.25 -19.37
C LYS A 817 7.61 23.55 -18.17
N SER A 818 6.83 24.63 -18.19
CA SER A 818 5.87 24.92 -17.11
C SER A 818 4.57 24.13 -17.28
N GLY A 819 3.94 23.80 -16.16
CA GLY A 819 2.51 23.53 -16.12
C GLY A 819 1.68 24.82 -16.21
N LEU A 820 0.39 24.72 -15.85
CA LEU A 820 -0.50 25.87 -15.69
C LEU A 820 -1.16 25.79 -14.31
N LEU A 821 -1.62 26.92 -13.78
CA LEU A 821 -2.42 26.95 -12.56
C LEU A 821 -3.64 26.02 -12.70
N GLY A 822 -3.80 25.07 -11.77
CA GLY A 822 -4.83 24.03 -11.83
C GLY A 822 -4.57 22.88 -12.82
N LYS A 823 -3.44 22.91 -13.56
CA LYS A 823 -2.95 21.84 -14.45
C LYS A 823 -1.43 21.71 -14.33
N PRO A 824 -0.91 21.30 -13.17
CA PRO A 824 0.53 21.17 -12.98
C PRO A 824 1.08 20.03 -13.84
N ILE A 825 2.39 20.08 -14.15
CA ILE A 825 3.10 18.87 -14.57
C ILE A 825 3.47 18.13 -13.30
N VAL A 826 2.92 16.94 -13.11
CA VAL A 826 3.19 16.10 -11.95
C VAL A 826 4.30 15.11 -12.31
N VAL A 827 5.28 14.93 -11.44
CA VAL A 827 6.23 13.82 -11.47
C VAL A 827 5.90 12.91 -10.30
N GLU A 828 5.34 11.75 -10.61
CA GLU A 828 5.11 10.66 -9.67
C GLU A 828 6.32 9.72 -9.71
N GLY A 829 7.12 9.73 -8.64
CA GLY A 829 8.35 8.95 -8.56
C GLY A 829 8.14 7.50 -8.12
N ASN A 830 7.04 7.17 -7.43
CA ASN A 830 6.81 5.86 -6.82
C ASN A 830 8.05 5.29 -6.09
N ASP A 831 8.67 6.10 -5.23
CA ASP A 831 9.88 5.81 -4.46
C ASP A 831 11.17 5.59 -5.26
N GLU A 832 11.14 5.79 -6.58
CA GLU A 832 12.32 5.61 -7.41
C GLU A 832 13.39 6.67 -7.15
N THR A 833 14.64 6.22 -7.27
CA THR A 833 15.81 7.08 -7.11
C THR A 833 16.32 7.58 -8.45
N ILE A 834 16.38 8.91 -8.60
CA ILE A 834 17.13 9.59 -9.65
C ILE A 834 18.56 9.79 -9.14
N THR A 835 19.54 9.19 -9.81
CA THR A 835 20.90 9.14 -9.29
C THR A 835 21.97 9.70 -10.22
N GLY A 836 22.83 10.54 -9.67
CA GLY A 836 24.07 10.99 -10.28
C GLY A 836 25.22 9.99 -10.19
N PHE A 837 25.04 8.88 -9.45
CA PHE A 837 26.04 7.83 -9.34
C PHE A 837 26.21 7.03 -10.64
N GLU A 838 27.44 6.61 -10.89
CA GLU A 838 27.82 5.57 -11.87
C GLU A 838 28.63 4.48 -11.19
N PRO A 839 28.52 3.20 -11.63
CA PRO A 839 29.40 2.14 -11.17
C PRO A 839 30.88 2.48 -11.42
N LEU A 840 31.72 2.19 -10.42
CA LEU A 840 33.16 2.35 -10.48
C LEU A 840 33.83 0.98 -10.35
N ASP A 841 34.05 0.28 -11.47
CA ASP A 841 34.50 -1.13 -11.44
C ASP A 841 35.93 -1.35 -11.98
N ASP A 842 36.59 -0.30 -12.49
CA ASP A 842 37.89 -0.37 -13.17
C ASP A 842 39.10 -0.42 -12.20
N PHE A 843 38.99 -1.27 -11.16
CA PHE A 843 40.09 -1.51 -10.22
C PHE A 843 41.16 -2.42 -10.81
N ARG A 844 42.42 -1.97 -10.79
CA ARG A 844 43.62 -2.71 -11.18
C ARG A 844 44.55 -2.95 -9.99
N ILE A 845 45.45 -3.91 -10.09
CA ILE A 845 46.42 -4.19 -9.03
C ILE A 845 47.71 -3.42 -9.28
N GLU A 846 48.09 -2.56 -8.34
CA GLU A 846 49.38 -1.86 -8.31
C GLU A 846 50.02 -2.02 -6.93
N GLY A 847 51.29 -2.43 -6.89
CA GLY A 847 52.00 -2.61 -5.61
C GLY A 847 51.36 -3.62 -4.63
N GLY A 848 50.50 -4.53 -5.12
CA GLY A 848 49.76 -5.48 -4.28
C GLY A 848 48.44 -4.95 -3.70
N LYS A 849 47.99 -3.77 -4.12
CA LYS A 849 46.72 -3.15 -3.71
C LYS A 849 45.83 -2.92 -4.91
N TYR A 850 44.51 -2.87 -4.70
CA TYR A 850 43.57 -2.47 -5.74
C TYR A 850 43.51 -0.95 -5.83
N VAL A 851 43.68 -0.42 -7.03
CA VAL A 851 43.68 1.01 -7.35
C VAL A 851 42.73 1.27 -8.51
N CYS A 852 41.95 2.33 -8.46
CA CYS A 852 41.11 2.81 -9.57
C CYS A 852 41.43 4.27 -9.89
N ASP A 853 41.53 4.62 -11.18
CA ASP A 853 41.71 6.01 -11.60
C ASP A 853 40.37 6.75 -11.54
N ILE A 854 40.36 7.94 -10.96
CA ILE A 854 39.17 8.77 -10.86
C ILE A 854 39.19 9.80 -11.99
N ASN A 855 38.24 9.66 -12.92
CA ASN A 855 38.12 10.52 -14.10
C ASN A 855 37.07 11.63 -13.92
N VAL A 856 36.56 11.81 -12.71
CA VAL A 856 35.61 12.89 -12.34
C VAL A 856 36.39 14.01 -11.63
N PRO A 857 36.17 15.30 -11.97
CA PRO A 857 36.75 16.40 -11.24
C PRO A 857 36.36 16.37 -9.75
N PHE A 858 37.34 16.56 -8.87
CA PHE A 858 37.08 16.75 -7.44
C PHE A 858 36.48 18.15 -7.18
N PRO A 859 35.49 18.29 -6.26
CA PRO A 859 34.94 17.27 -5.36
C PRO A 859 33.91 16.34 -6.03
N PHE A 860 33.84 15.11 -5.53
CA PHE A 860 32.85 14.09 -5.91
C PHE A 860 32.41 13.30 -4.68
N VAL A 861 31.26 12.65 -4.77
CA VAL A 861 30.79 11.67 -3.79
C VAL A 861 31.15 10.28 -4.27
N ILE A 862 31.66 9.45 -3.36
CA ILE A 862 31.89 8.04 -3.62
C ILE A 862 31.18 7.22 -2.55
N ARG A 863 30.61 6.09 -2.94
CA ARG A 863 29.98 5.14 -2.03
C ARG A 863 30.40 3.71 -2.33
N PHE A 864 30.37 2.89 -1.29
CA PHE A 864 30.63 1.46 -1.37
C PHE A 864 29.44 0.72 -0.76
N GLN A 865 28.81 -0.16 -1.53
CA GLN A 865 27.61 -0.90 -1.11
C GLN A 865 26.49 0.00 -0.56
N GLY A 866 26.30 1.17 -1.20
CA GLY A 866 25.31 2.18 -0.79
C GLY A 866 25.78 3.15 0.30
N GLU A 867 26.90 2.89 0.97
CA GLU A 867 27.41 3.72 2.07
C GLU A 867 28.37 4.82 1.57
N ARG A 868 28.05 6.10 1.83
CA ARG A 868 28.93 7.23 1.47
C ARG A 868 30.25 7.15 2.24
N LEU A 869 31.36 7.33 1.53
CA LEU A 869 32.66 7.52 2.15
C LEU A 869 32.84 8.99 2.52
N LEU A 870 33.13 9.24 3.80
CA LEU A 870 33.34 10.57 4.36
C LEU A 870 34.84 10.85 4.44
N GLN A 871 35.25 12.10 4.18
CA GLN A 871 36.63 12.53 4.38
C GLN A 871 36.80 13.18 5.75
N ASP A 872 37.78 12.75 6.52
CA ASP A 872 38.12 13.33 7.82
C ASP A 872 38.68 14.75 7.64
N ALA A 873 38.15 15.71 8.40
CA ALA A 873 38.51 17.12 8.28
C ALA A 873 39.97 17.44 8.64
N ASN A 874 40.65 16.59 9.42
CA ASN A 874 42.02 16.82 9.87
C ASN A 874 43.06 16.39 8.84
N ASN A 875 42.76 15.35 8.05
CA ASN A 875 43.74 14.73 7.16
C ASN A 875 43.28 14.64 5.70
N GLY A 876 42.02 14.95 5.39
CA GLY A 876 41.45 14.93 4.03
C GLY A 876 41.37 13.53 3.41
N GLN A 877 41.52 12.47 4.20
CA GLN A 877 41.44 11.09 3.75
C GLN A 877 40.08 10.48 4.06
N PHE A 878 39.65 9.53 3.24
CA PHE A 878 38.44 8.77 3.51
C PHE A 878 38.60 7.96 4.80
N THR A 879 37.51 7.89 5.57
CA THR A 879 37.49 7.32 6.93
C THR A 879 37.47 5.79 6.94
N LYS A 880 37.02 5.18 5.84
CA LYS A 880 36.78 3.73 5.71
C LYS A 880 36.97 3.26 4.27
N TYR A 881 37.29 1.97 4.14
CA TYR A 881 37.40 1.16 2.90
C TYR A 881 38.48 1.53 1.86
N ALA A 882 38.81 2.81 1.69
CA ALA A 882 39.78 3.23 0.70
C ALA A 882 40.53 4.49 1.13
N LEU A 883 41.63 4.78 0.44
CA LEU A 883 42.42 5.99 0.53
C LEU A 883 42.33 6.76 -0.79
N LEU A 884 42.38 8.08 -0.70
CA LEU A 884 42.44 8.95 -1.88
C LEU A 884 43.89 9.42 -2.06
N THR A 885 44.48 9.16 -3.22
CA THR A 885 45.89 9.50 -3.47
C THR A 885 46.15 11.01 -3.50
N GLU A 886 47.41 11.39 -3.29
CA GLU A 886 47.86 12.77 -3.35
C GLU A 886 47.55 13.36 -4.75
N GLY A 887 46.62 14.31 -4.82
CA GLY A 887 46.12 14.89 -6.07
C GLY A 887 44.69 14.50 -6.45
N ASN A 888 43.99 13.70 -5.62
CA ASN A 888 42.57 13.31 -5.79
C ASN A 888 42.28 12.55 -7.09
N SER A 889 43.28 11.88 -7.66
CA SER A 889 43.19 11.25 -8.98
C SER A 889 43.04 9.73 -8.95
N GLN A 890 43.25 9.07 -7.80
CA GLN A 890 43.11 7.62 -7.68
C GLN A 890 42.55 7.21 -6.31
N LEU A 891 41.72 6.18 -6.33
CA LEU A 891 41.23 5.48 -5.14
C LEU A 891 42.04 4.22 -4.91
N GLU A 892 42.66 4.07 -3.74
CA GLU A 892 43.40 2.88 -3.32
C GLU A 892 42.60 2.13 -2.24
N LEU A 893 42.23 0.88 -2.48
CA LEU A 893 41.45 0.10 -1.51
C LEU A 893 42.30 -0.36 -0.32
N LEU A 894 41.72 -0.30 0.88
CA LEU A 894 42.31 -0.88 2.08
C LEU A 894 42.36 -2.42 1.98
N PRO A 895 43.28 -3.09 2.70
CA PRO A 895 43.39 -4.55 2.66
C PRO A 895 42.07 -5.25 3.01
N GLY A 896 41.66 -6.22 2.19
CA GLY A 896 40.46 -7.04 2.41
C GLY A 896 39.16 -6.45 1.87
N VAL A 897 39.18 -5.23 1.34
CA VAL A 897 38.00 -4.55 0.79
C VAL A 897 37.70 -5.05 -0.63
N SER A 898 36.42 -5.31 -0.91
CA SER A 898 35.97 -5.76 -2.23
C SER A 898 36.17 -4.69 -3.29
N ARG A 899 36.52 -5.11 -4.51
CA ARG A 899 36.59 -4.24 -5.70
C ARG A 899 35.24 -4.00 -6.38
N HIS A 900 34.17 -4.60 -5.88
CA HIS A 900 32.83 -4.57 -6.48
C HIS A 900 31.84 -3.83 -5.57
N GLY A 901 30.88 -3.12 -6.17
CA GLY A 901 29.87 -2.37 -5.43
C GLY A 901 30.26 -0.92 -5.11
N TRP A 902 31.23 -0.38 -5.85
CA TRP A 902 31.62 1.03 -5.75
C TRP A 902 30.84 1.86 -6.75
N GLU A 903 30.45 3.07 -6.34
CA GLU A 903 29.79 4.03 -7.21
C GLU A 903 30.33 5.44 -6.96
N ILE A 904 30.42 6.25 -8.02
CA ILE A 904 30.93 7.61 -7.97
C ILE A 904 29.96 8.59 -8.63
N SER A 905 29.78 9.77 -8.04
CA SER A 905 28.95 10.84 -8.60
C SER A 905 29.58 11.37 -9.90
N THR A 906 28.82 11.39 -10.99
CA THR A 906 29.28 11.89 -12.29
C THR A 906 28.38 12.98 -12.89
N ARG A 907 27.12 13.08 -12.42
CA ARG A 907 26.14 14.02 -12.96
C ARG A 907 26.11 15.31 -12.16
N TYR A 908 25.80 16.43 -12.81
CA TYR A 908 25.78 17.73 -12.16
C TYR A 908 24.62 17.87 -11.16
N PHE A 909 23.42 17.45 -11.52
CA PHE A 909 22.23 17.46 -10.66
C PHE A 909 21.44 16.16 -10.86
N ALA A 910 20.65 15.76 -9.87
CA ALA A 910 19.68 14.67 -10.04
C ALA A 910 18.37 15.21 -10.63
N VAL A 911 17.77 16.23 -9.99
CA VAL A 911 16.54 16.90 -10.45
C VAL A 911 16.82 18.39 -10.65
N ARG A 912 16.50 18.91 -11.84
CA ARG A 912 16.66 20.33 -12.19
C ARG A 912 15.33 20.96 -12.57
N ILE A 913 15.07 22.14 -12.01
CA ILE A 913 13.98 23.03 -12.42
C ILE A 913 14.60 24.38 -12.79
N GLN A 914 14.30 24.87 -13.99
CA GLN A 914 14.84 26.15 -14.45
C GLN A 914 13.81 26.92 -15.26
N ASN A 915 13.45 28.13 -14.79
CA ASN A 915 12.47 29.00 -15.44
C ASN A 915 11.12 28.29 -15.73
N ALA A 916 10.64 27.50 -14.77
CA ALA A 916 9.42 26.71 -14.92
C ALA A 916 8.52 26.85 -13.68
N SER A 917 7.22 26.80 -13.89
CA SER A 917 6.18 26.99 -12.86
C SER A 917 5.15 25.86 -12.91
N HIS A 918 4.40 25.70 -11.81
CA HIS A 918 3.27 24.77 -11.67
C HIS A 918 3.69 23.31 -11.86
N HIS A 919 4.64 22.84 -11.04
CA HIS A 919 5.05 21.44 -11.00
C HIS A 919 4.73 20.83 -9.65
N ILE A 920 4.45 19.53 -9.63
CA ILE A 920 4.37 18.74 -8.41
C ILE A 920 5.37 17.60 -8.55
N TYR A 921 6.25 17.41 -7.57
CA TYR A 921 7.14 16.26 -7.48
C TYR A 921 6.74 15.46 -6.25
N ARG A 922 6.38 14.19 -6.43
CA ARG A 922 5.96 13.35 -5.31
C ARG A 922 6.57 11.96 -5.31
N ASN A 923 6.82 11.41 -4.12
CA ASN A 923 7.38 10.08 -3.90
C ASN A 923 8.67 9.84 -4.71
N ILE A 924 9.63 10.77 -4.68
CA ILE A 924 10.83 10.71 -5.51
C ILE A 924 12.10 10.99 -4.70
N ARG A 925 13.16 10.23 -5.00
CA ARG A 925 14.45 10.33 -4.28
C ARG A 925 15.55 10.83 -5.20
N ALA A 926 16.41 11.71 -4.71
CA ALA A 926 17.51 12.32 -5.47
C ALA A 926 18.87 12.06 -4.80
N SER A 927 19.82 11.42 -5.50
CA SER A 927 21.13 11.11 -4.91
C SER A 927 22.32 11.26 -5.85
N GLY A 928 23.53 11.36 -5.29
CA GLY A 928 24.78 11.21 -6.03
C GLY A 928 25.08 12.30 -7.05
N ALA A 929 24.47 13.48 -6.95
CA ALA A 929 24.81 14.63 -7.76
C ALA A 929 26.16 15.24 -7.34
N THR A 930 26.90 15.82 -8.29
CA THR A 930 28.11 16.65 -8.04
C THR A 930 27.77 18.11 -7.68
N ASN A 931 26.50 18.46 -7.82
CA ASN A 931 25.83 19.63 -7.25
C ASN A 931 24.68 19.09 -6.38
N ASP A 932 23.44 19.54 -6.62
CA ASP A 932 22.35 19.31 -5.69
C ASP A 932 21.47 18.14 -6.11
N GLY A 933 20.76 17.57 -5.13
CA GLY A 933 19.68 16.62 -5.38
C GLY A 933 18.54 17.28 -6.17
N PHE A 934 17.89 18.27 -5.56
CA PHE A 934 16.90 19.14 -6.20
C PHE A 934 17.44 20.55 -6.37
N ASN A 935 17.54 20.99 -7.61
CA ASN A 935 18.29 22.19 -7.96
C ASN A 935 17.37 23.18 -8.72
N LEU A 936 16.88 24.22 -8.03
CA LEU A 936 15.89 25.17 -8.55
C LEU A 936 16.54 26.53 -8.86
N HIS A 937 16.35 27.02 -10.09
CA HIS A 937 16.93 28.30 -10.54
C HIS A 937 16.03 29.10 -11.48
N GLY A 938 16.30 30.41 -11.54
CA GLY A 938 15.62 31.34 -12.43
C GLY A 938 14.37 31.95 -11.81
N SER A 939 13.22 31.81 -12.46
CA SER A 939 11.94 32.30 -11.94
C SER A 939 10.86 31.24 -12.13
N GLY A 940 10.11 30.97 -11.06
CA GLY A 940 9.08 29.93 -11.06
C GLY A 940 8.20 30.01 -9.83
N GLU A 941 6.92 29.69 -9.98
CA GLU A 941 5.93 29.68 -8.90
C GLU A 941 5.08 28.40 -8.93
N GLY A 942 4.40 28.08 -7.82
CA GLY A 942 3.53 26.90 -7.72
C GLY A 942 4.30 25.58 -7.88
N LEU A 943 5.50 25.50 -7.30
CA LEU A 943 6.31 24.29 -7.28
C LEU A 943 6.09 23.58 -5.95
N VAL A 944 5.62 22.33 -6.00
CA VAL A 944 5.26 21.56 -4.80
C VAL A 944 6.08 20.27 -4.78
N PHE A 945 6.61 19.93 -3.61
CA PHE A 945 7.39 18.72 -3.36
C PHE A 945 6.76 17.95 -2.20
N GLU A 946 6.31 16.72 -2.43
CA GLU A 946 5.56 15.90 -1.47
C GLU A 946 6.25 14.54 -1.28
N TYR A 947 6.60 14.14 -0.05
CA TYR A 947 7.27 12.86 0.20
C TYR A 947 8.55 12.69 -0.63
N VAL A 948 9.47 13.66 -0.51
CA VAL A 948 10.74 13.66 -1.26
C VAL A 948 11.94 13.41 -0.34
N GLU A 949 12.93 12.69 -0.87
CA GLU A 949 14.21 12.49 -0.19
C GLU A 949 15.36 12.99 -1.06
N ALA A 950 16.37 13.61 -0.47
CA ALA A 950 17.66 13.76 -1.16
C ALA A 950 18.84 13.44 -0.26
N PHE A 951 19.75 12.62 -0.76
CA PHE A 951 20.87 12.13 0.02
C PHE A 951 22.14 11.89 -0.79
N GLN A 952 23.28 11.98 -0.10
CA GLN A 952 24.60 11.69 -0.70
C GLN A 952 24.93 12.55 -1.93
N ASN A 953 24.52 13.83 -1.93
CA ASN A 953 24.89 14.81 -2.95
C ASN A 953 26.16 15.59 -2.54
N ALA A 954 26.92 16.10 -3.53
CA ALA A 954 28.16 16.83 -3.30
C ALA A 954 27.94 18.32 -2.96
N ASP A 955 26.68 18.75 -2.93
CA ASP A 955 26.23 20.09 -2.56
C ASP A 955 24.95 19.97 -1.70
N GLU A 956 23.91 20.78 -1.92
CA GLU A 956 22.63 20.65 -1.22
C GLU A 956 21.85 19.35 -1.55
N GLY A 957 21.08 18.84 -0.59
CA GLY A 957 19.96 17.94 -0.89
C GLY A 957 18.87 18.64 -1.70
N PHE A 958 18.54 19.87 -1.31
CA PHE A 958 17.58 20.74 -1.99
C PHE A 958 18.05 22.20 -1.96
N SER A 959 18.05 22.89 -3.09
CA SER A 959 18.30 24.33 -3.14
C SER A 959 17.26 25.09 -3.97
N ALA A 960 16.83 26.24 -3.46
CA ALA A 960 16.07 27.24 -4.19
C ALA A 960 16.86 28.55 -4.28
N HIS A 961 17.01 29.05 -5.51
CA HIS A 961 17.73 30.28 -5.82
C HIS A 961 16.88 31.29 -6.57
N ASP A 962 17.44 32.47 -6.83
CA ASP A 962 16.90 33.49 -7.73
C ASP A 962 15.51 33.99 -7.31
N ASN A 963 14.47 33.85 -8.15
CA ASN A 963 13.09 34.26 -7.86
C ASN A 963 12.15 33.03 -7.91
N MET A 964 12.56 31.95 -7.24
CA MET A 964 11.80 30.71 -7.17
C MET A 964 10.87 30.71 -5.95
N SER A 965 9.64 30.25 -6.11
CA SER A 965 8.66 30.04 -5.03
C SER A 965 8.24 28.57 -5.00
N CYS A 966 8.45 27.92 -3.86
CA CYS A 966 8.19 26.48 -3.70
C CYS A 966 7.62 26.10 -2.32
N GLU A 967 6.95 24.95 -2.29
CA GLU A 967 6.41 24.31 -1.10
C GLU A 967 6.99 22.90 -0.95
N ILE A 968 7.40 22.52 0.26
CA ILE A 968 7.92 21.21 0.61
C ILE A 968 7.04 20.65 1.73
N HIS A 969 6.46 19.47 1.51
CA HIS A 969 5.54 18.79 2.43
C HIS A 969 6.03 17.36 2.68
N THR A 970 6.43 17.04 3.90
CA THR A 970 7.00 15.71 4.25
C THR A 970 8.26 15.38 3.45
N ALA A 971 9.45 15.63 4.00
CA ALA A 971 10.70 15.38 3.29
C ALA A 971 11.88 15.04 4.22
N ALA A 972 12.89 14.36 3.68
CA ALA A 972 14.14 14.07 4.39
C ALA A 972 15.38 14.41 3.56
N PHE A 973 16.30 15.18 4.14
CA PHE A 973 17.54 15.61 3.48
C PHE A 973 18.77 15.25 4.32
N TYR A 974 19.52 14.23 3.88
CA TYR A 974 20.57 13.65 4.71
C TYR A 974 21.84 13.20 3.97
N GLU A 975 22.97 13.15 4.69
CA GLU A 975 24.27 12.75 4.13
C GLU A 975 24.67 13.55 2.87
N ASN A 976 24.16 14.77 2.64
CA ASN A 976 24.59 15.67 1.57
C ASN A 976 25.76 16.55 2.04
N ASP A 977 26.33 17.38 1.16
CA ASP A 977 27.25 18.41 1.64
C ASP A 977 26.49 19.42 2.50
N ASN A 978 25.35 19.93 2.02
CA ASN A 978 24.39 20.70 2.83
C ASN A 978 22.97 20.11 2.69
N GLY A 979 22.09 20.32 3.65
CA GLY A 979 20.72 19.78 3.65
C GLY A 979 19.78 20.55 2.71
N ILE A 980 19.28 21.70 3.18
CA ILE A 980 18.36 22.58 2.45
C ILE A 980 18.96 23.98 2.32
N GLY A 981 18.97 24.54 1.12
CA GLY A 981 19.32 25.92 0.81
C GLY A 981 18.11 26.72 0.29
N ASN A 982 17.83 27.89 0.87
CA ASN A 982 16.93 28.89 0.29
C ASN A 982 17.64 30.23 0.24
N VAL A 983 17.96 30.72 -0.96
CA VAL A 983 18.98 31.77 -1.12
C VAL A 983 18.57 32.82 -2.14
N GLY A 984 18.73 34.09 -1.76
CA GLY A 984 18.40 35.22 -2.61
C GLY A 984 16.90 35.52 -2.55
N ALA A 985 16.31 36.01 -3.65
CA ALA A 985 14.91 36.46 -3.66
C ALA A 985 13.89 35.31 -3.76
N SER A 986 14.26 34.10 -3.32
CA SER A 986 13.41 32.93 -3.33
C SER A 986 12.48 32.89 -2.10
N GLU A 987 11.37 32.19 -2.27
CA GLU A 987 10.30 32.03 -1.28
C GLU A 987 10.06 30.53 -1.05
N MET A 988 10.05 30.09 0.21
CA MET A 988 9.88 28.68 0.55
C MET A 988 8.85 28.50 1.65
N VAL A 989 7.94 27.54 1.48
CA VAL A 989 7.16 26.99 2.58
C VAL A 989 7.64 25.56 2.80
N ALA A 990 8.05 25.20 4.00
CA ALA A 990 8.47 23.84 4.33
C ALA A 990 7.67 23.36 5.55
N SER A 991 7.07 22.18 5.45
CA SER A 991 6.27 21.57 6.51
C SER A 991 6.64 20.09 6.70
N ASN A 992 6.84 19.66 7.94
CA ASN A 992 7.19 18.28 8.31
C ASN A 992 8.48 17.80 7.62
N VAL A 993 9.62 18.42 7.93
CA VAL A 993 10.89 18.15 7.22
C VAL A 993 12.03 17.81 8.16
N ASP A 994 12.70 16.70 7.87
CA ASP A 994 13.89 16.23 8.59
C ASP A 994 15.17 16.55 7.80
N VAL A 995 16.14 17.14 8.48
CA VAL A 995 17.42 17.53 7.88
C VAL A 995 18.57 17.09 8.77
N PHE A 996 19.29 16.03 8.39
CA PHE A 996 20.21 15.39 9.32
C PHE A 996 21.46 14.76 8.70
N ASN A 997 22.51 14.55 9.49
CA ASN A 997 23.75 13.88 9.05
C ASN A 997 24.41 14.49 7.79
N ASN A 998 24.09 15.74 7.41
CA ASN A 998 24.78 16.41 6.31
C ASN A 998 26.18 16.82 6.76
N LEU A 999 27.15 16.90 5.83
CA LEU A 999 28.55 17.16 6.18
C LEU A 999 28.77 18.62 6.62
N GLY A 1000 27.96 19.52 6.09
CA GLY A 1000 27.96 20.96 6.25
C GLY A 1000 26.75 21.46 7.03
N TRP A 1001 25.96 22.32 6.40
CA TRP A 1001 24.78 22.93 7.04
C TRP A 1001 23.54 22.07 6.86
N GLY A 1002 22.68 22.01 7.88
CA GLY A 1002 21.33 21.43 7.78
C GLY A 1002 20.41 22.36 7.01
N LEU A 1003 19.83 23.34 7.70
CA LEU A 1003 18.99 24.38 7.09
C LEU A 1003 19.78 25.67 6.85
N TRP A 1004 19.92 26.08 5.59
CA TRP A 1004 20.62 27.30 5.19
C TRP A 1004 19.69 28.29 4.49
N LEU A 1005 19.36 29.40 5.17
CA LEU A 1005 18.51 30.47 4.61
C LEU A 1005 19.29 31.79 4.55
N THR A 1006 19.33 32.46 3.39
CA THR A 1006 20.06 33.73 3.23
C THR A 1006 19.38 34.69 2.25
N ASN A 1007 19.02 35.89 2.74
CA ASN A 1007 18.39 36.97 1.97
C ASN A 1007 17.05 36.61 1.29
N CYS A 1008 16.32 35.63 1.83
CA CYS A 1008 15.10 35.02 1.28
C CYS A 1008 13.89 35.15 2.20
N SER A 1009 12.74 34.66 1.76
CA SER A 1009 11.55 34.49 2.60
C SER A 1009 11.27 33.01 2.84
N ALA A 1010 10.95 32.61 4.06
CA ALA A 1010 10.57 31.25 4.38
C ALA A 1010 9.45 31.15 5.43
N VAL A 1011 8.59 30.14 5.30
CA VAL A 1011 7.67 29.69 6.35
C VAL A 1011 8.05 28.25 6.68
N LEU A 1012 8.37 28.00 7.94
CA LEU A 1012 8.88 26.71 8.42
C LEU A 1012 7.91 26.16 9.47
N ASN A 1013 7.31 25.01 9.18
CA ASN A 1013 6.41 24.30 10.08
C ASN A 1013 7.00 22.91 10.39
N ASP A 1014 7.18 22.56 11.65
CA ASP A 1014 7.57 21.21 12.07
C ASP A 1014 8.85 20.71 11.36
N ILE A 1015 9.95 21.44 11.54
CA ILE A 1015 11.25 21.12 10.94
C ILE A 1015 12.16 20.57 12.02
N SER A 1016 12.80 19.42 11.79
CA SER A 1016 13.80 18.85 12.71
C SER A 1016 15.18 18.83 12.07
N ALA A 1017 16.20 19.31 12.79
CA ALA A 1017 17.58 19.32 12.31
C ALA A 1017 18.58 18.79 13.36
N TRP A 1018 19.32 17.72 13.03
CA TRP A 1018 20.30 17.11 13.93
C TRP A 1018 21.55 16.57 13.22
N ASP A 1019 22.67 16.48 13.94
CA ASP A 1019 23.94 15.90 13.48
C ASP A 1019 24.53 16.45 12.16
N ASN A 1020 24.11 17.64 11.71
CA ASN A 1020 24.67 18.31 10.53
C ASN A 1020 26.02 18.99 10.81
N GLY A 1021 27.10 18.51 10.18
CA GLY A 1021 28.52 18.67 10.57
C GLY A 1021 29.08 20.08 10.78
N MET A 1022 28.39 21.14 10.37
CA MET A 1022 28.78 22.54 10.60
C MET A 1022 27.75 23.36 11.38
N SER A 1023 26.48 23.27 11.01
CA SER A 1023 25.37 23.96 11.67
C SER A 1023 24.09 23.18 11.44
N GLN A 1024 23.23 23.05 12.47
CA GLN A 1024 21.87 22.54 12.27
C GLN A 1024 21.02 23.57 11.53
N VAL A 1025 21.12 24.83 11.95
CA VAL A 1025 20.38 25.96 11.37
C VAL A 1025 21.32 27.15 11.17
N TYR A 1026 21.35 27.65 9.95
CA TYR A 1026 22.16 28.78 9.50
C TYR A 1026 21.29 29.82 8.78
N LEU A 1027 20.92 30.88 9.49
CA LEU A 1027 20.11 32.00 9.00
C LEU A 1027 20.98 33.26 8.91
N LYS A 1028 21.08 33.87 7.71
CA LYS A 1028 21.91 35.06 7.50
C LYS A 1028 21.28 36.14 6.62
N GLY A 1029 21.88 37.34 6.71
CA GLY A 1029 21.49 38.47 5.89
C GLY A 1029 20.08 38.96 6.22
N SER A 1030 19.37 39.45 5.22
CA SER A 1030 18.02 40.03 5.38
C SER A 1030 16.90 38.99 5.24
N ALA A 1031 17.11 37.75 5.68
CA ALA A 1031 16.10 36.70 5.58
C ALA A 1031 14.88 37.01 6.47
N GLN A 1032 13.68 36.71 5.97
CA GLN A 1032 12.41 36.81 6.69
C GLN A 1032 11.85 35.40 6.88
N VAL A 1033 11.74 34.94 8.12
CA VAL A 1033 11.38 33.56 8.42
C VAL A 1033 10.23 33.53 9.42
N ASP A 1034 9.11 32.94 9.03
CA ASP A 1034 8.03 32.56 9.95
C ASP A 1034 8.27 31.13 10.42
N VAL A 1035 8.19 30.89 11.73
CA VAL A 1035 8.52 29.59 12.33
C VAL A 1035 7.41 29.09 13.25
N SER A 1036 7.07 27.81 13.08
CA SER A 1036 6.19 27.03 13.95
C SER A 1036 6.80 25.63 14.09
N GLY A 1037 7.00 25.11 15.31
CA GLY A 1037 7.46 23.73 15.50
C GLY A 1037 8.88 23.39 15.01
N VAL A 1038 9.76 24.37 14.82
CA VAL A 1038 11.15 24.12 14.37
C VAL A 1038 12.05 23.70 15.53
N THR A 1039 12.65 22.51 15.44
CA THR A 1039 13.53 21.91 16.44
C THR A 1039 14.94 21.69 15.87
N ALA A 1040 15.97 22.19 16.56
CA ALA A 1040 17.36 21.96 16.24
C ALA A 1040 18.09 21.34 17.44
N TYR A 1041 18.84 20.27 17.24
CA TYR A 1041 19.51 19.55 18.32
C TYR A 1041 20.99 19.94 18.45
N GLU A 1042 21.53 19.98 19.67
CA GLU A 1042 22.96 20.16 19.87
C GLU A 1042 23.72 19.01 19.17
N PRO A 1043 24.72 19.28 18.32
CA PRO A 1043 25.49 18.21 17.74
C PRO A 1043 26.36 17.52 18.80
N THR A 1044 26.58 16.22 18.60
CA THR A 1044 27.46 15.39 19.43
C THR A 1044 28.95 15.75 19.34
N TRP A 1045 29.32 16.71 18.48
CA TRP A 1045 30.68 17.14 18.21
C TRP A 1045 30.87 18.64 18.48
N ASN A 1046 32.10 19.01 18.84
CA ASN A 1046 32.52 20.39 19.07
C ASN A 1046 33.62 20.86 18.10
N THR A 1047 34.02 20.00 17.17
CA THR A 1047 35.01 20.24 16.11
C THR A 1047 34.49 19.67 14.80
N ARG A 1048 34.90 20.27 13.67
CA ARG A 1048 34.50 19.82 12.34
C ARG A 1048 35.02 18.39 12.13
N MET A 1049 34.11 17.43 11.96
CA MET A 1049 34.48 16.02 11.76
C MET A 1049 34.77 15.71 10.30
N TRP A 1050 33.94 16.23 9.40
CA TRP A 1050 34.00 15.91 7.97
C TRP A 1050 34.40 17.11 7.11
N MET A 1051 35.16 16.85 6.05
CA MET A 1051 35.39 17.81 4.99
C MET A 1051 34.09 18.05 4.23
N SER A 1052 33.77 19.33 4.02
CA SER A 1052 32.75 19.81 3.09
C SER A 1052 33.43 20.66 2.00
N TYR A 1053 32.81 20.74 0.83
CA TYR A 1053 33.50 21.20 -0.38
C TYR A 1053 32.87 22.43 -1.04
N LYS A 1054 31.62 22.76 -0.71
CA LYS A 1054 30.90 23.87 -1.30
C LYS A 1054 30.79 25.05 -0.33
N GLU A 1055 29.59 25.49 0.01
CA GLU A 1055 29.33 26.75 0.72
C GLU A 1055 29.89 26.74 2.14
N SER A 1056 29.83 25.58 2.79
CA SER A 1056 30.36 25.39 4.14
C SER A 1056 31.88 25.10 4.17
N ALA A 1057 32.54 24.98 3.02
CA ALA A 1057 33.95 24.55 2.94
C ALA A 1057 34.93 25.44 3.71
N ASN A 1058 34.69 26.76 3.67
CA ASN A 1058 35.57 27.75 4.30
C ASN A 1058 35.29 27.98 5.79
N VAL A 1059 34.29 27.29 6.37
CA VAL A 1059 33.97 27.41 7.78
C VAL A 1059 34.76 26.39 8.58
N THR A 1060 35.63 26.85 9.48
CA THR A 1060 36.54 25.98 10.25
C THR A 1060 36.03 25.67 11.65
N VAL A 1061 35.12 26.50 12.17
CA VAL A 1061 34.55 26.35 13.51
C VAL A 1061 33.07 26.04 13.37
N PRO A 1062 32.63 24.81 13.65
CA PRO A 1062 31.23 24.49 13.67
C PRO A 1062 30.49 25.33 14.71
N THR A 1063 29.29 25.77 14.35
CA THR A 1063 28.42 26.56 15.22
C THR A 1063 27.00 26.02 15.03
N PRO A 1064 26.42 25.32 16.01
CA PRO A 1064 25.17 24.58 15.84
C PRO A 1064 24.00 25.43 15.36
N LEU A 1065 23.90 26.65 15.89
CA LEU A 1065 22.86 27.62 15.53
C LEU A 1065 23.51 28.97 15.19
N ILE A 1066 23.27 29.44 13.97
CA ILE A 1066 23.67 30.78 13.52
C ILE A 1066 22.43 31.54 13.09
N ILE A 1067 22.17 32.69 13.73
CA ILE A 1067 21.13 33.64 13.33
C ILE A 1067 21.76 35.03 13.31
N ASP A 1068 21.85 35.64 12.12
CA ASP A 1068 22.38 36.99 11.95
C ASP A 1068 21.41 38.05 12.49
N ASN A 1069 21.94 39.18 12.96
CA ASN A 1069 21.16 40.28 13.56
C ASN A 1069 20.21 40.97 12.57
N GLN A 1070 20.37 40.72 11.26
CA GLN A 1070 19.52 41.26 10.20
C GLN A 1070 18.34 40.34 9.85
N VAL A 1071 18.31 39.11 10.38
CA VAL A 1071 17.21 38.17 10.17
C VAL A 1071 15.98 38.62 10.95
N GLN A 1072 14.82 38.54 10.30
CA GLN A 1072 13.52 38.80 10.92
C GLN A 1072 12.80 37.48 11.14
N LEU A 1073 12.50 37.16 12.40
CA LEU A 1073 11.75 35.97 12.81
C LEU A 1073 10.33 36.34 13.25
N TYR A 1074 9.33 35.58 12.79
CA TYR A 1074 7.90 35.74 13.10
C TYR A 1074 7.34 34.43 13.71
N GLY A 1075 6.21 34.50 14.47
CA GLY A 1075 5.52 33.32 15.07
C GLY A 1075 5.08 33.50 16.54
N GLU A 1076 3.99 32.83 16.99
CA GLU A 1076 3.38 32.97 18.34
C GLU A 1076 4.15 32.28 19.48
N SER A 1077 5.23 31.54 19.19
CA SER A 1077 6.06 30.84 20.18
C SER A 1077 7.50 30.67 19.67
N VAL A 1078 8.27 31.76 19.62
CA VAL A 1078 9.65 31.74 19.12
C VAL A 1078 10.60 31.12 20.15
N TYR A 1079 10.95 29.85 19.95
CA TYR A 1079 12.17 29.25 20.51
C TYR A 1079 12.83 28.40 19.42
N LEU A 1080 13.72 28.99 18.62
CA LEU A 1080 14.82 28.25 17.99
C LEU A 1080 15.84 27.98 19.12
N GLU A 1081 15.50 27.05 20.02
CA GLU A 1081 16.40 26.59 21.07
C GLU A 1081 17.14 25.35 20.58
N LEU A 1082 18.46 25.33 20.82
CA LEU A 1082 19.22 24.10 20.68
C LEU A 1082 18.80 23.18 21.82
N LEU A 1083 18.07 22.13 21.49
CA LEU A 1083 17.73 21.11 22.47
C LEU A 1083 18.97 20.22 22.70
N PRO A 1084 19.28 19.83 23.95
CA PRO A 1084 20.27 18.80 24.18
C PRO A 1084 19.85 17.53 23.42
N VAL A 1085 20.83 16.80 22.88
CA VAL A 1085 20.58 15.48 22.27
C VAL A 1085 19.78 14.65 23.26
N GLN A 1086 18.57 14.26 22.86
CA GLN A 1086 17.73 13.32 23.61
C GLN A 1086 17.98 11.92 23.10
#